data_AF-A0A9X4QTW0-F1
#
_entry.id   AF-A0A9X4QTW0-F1
#
_cell.length_a   1.000
_cell.length_b   1.000
_cell.length_c   1.000
_cell.angle_alpha   90.00
_cell.angle_beta   90.00
_cell.angle_gamma   90.00
#
_symmetry.space_group_name_H-M   'P 1'
#
loop_
_entity.id
_entity.type
_entity.pdbx_description
1 polymer ?
#
loop_
_entity_poly.entity_id
_entity_poly.type
_entity_poly.pdbx_seq_one_letter_code
_entity_poly.pdbx_strand_id
1 'polypeptide(L)'
;MTASTYEEGNGPEKTLDDDLTTRWSAEGEQWIRYDLGESRELSQVSIAFYQGHVRSTKLRIEGSDDGDTWTTLFEGQSAGKTTEPEPFVLTDAKARYIRIAGSGNTVNKWNSISEVRIYGVQKDDPGGPPLKDKLVNTFETGTAGQPYGLADWTQASWTAKWLLGDDRSQIDDSVSHSGFKSLKVLYPKGKIGPEASGYQAPFELKHADEYYLSYWVRFSEDFSWGTKQFGGKLGIGLAGGGACSGGQICTGENGFSSRLIWRKDGQAAVYIYSMGNAGQYGDEADLNYRNGSPVYYPKGTWFNIVQRVKVNTVTNGQANPDGEVEIWYNGQHATKVTGLRFVTNADKVDKAYFSSFFGGATDDYVPANDSYIWYDDVKVSTRLADLCELGAGGCDYSSDDPMAAYRIQPAGVTDSGHEEGNGPENTIDGDLSTRWSAEGEQWIRYDLSESRELSQVSIAFFQGAARSTIFRLESSDDGETWHTLFDGQSSGRFTDLEPFALNNAKARYIRIAGSGNTINKWNSITEIRFYGTEENGGGGPGGGNDPGGGIHPDDGSDPDGGNDPGTGAPSADRRVNAFELGTAGQPYSLNDWRKMDWTAKWLLGDDRSQIDADVSHSGFKSLKVLYPKGKIGPEDSGYQAPFEVKPADEYYLSYWVRFDENFSWGTKQFGGKLGIGLAGGAACSGGQICTGENGFSSRLIWRKDGQAAVYIYSMGNAGQYGDEADLNYRNGSPVYFPKGEWFNIVQRVKVNTVTNGQANPDGEVEIWYNGQHATKVSGLRFVTNADKVDKAYFSSFFGGATEDYVPANDSYVWYDDVKVSPHRADMCELNAGGCDYSADDPMAHLRIQPVDVTDSGHEEGNGPEKTIDGDLSTRWSAEGEQWLRYDLGKSRELSQISIAFFQGAARSTIFRIEVSDDGDTWRTLFDGKSSGRFTDLEPFALNDAKARYIRIAGSGNTINKWNSITEVRIYGSSGDDGGDPDNGNGNGNNPGNGNGNGNGNGNNPDNGGNPNNGNGNSNGSGNGSQSDNGSGGQSGQEDPGTKLPEAELKEVLKVIAYHWAKADLFRAAELKIWDLPPVGQPFNPNKPVNRAEWVQLLVRALGLEAPDGATPFADVSRLGDEQQRAVAAAFRAGIITGFEDGSFRPEQQVTRAQMAVMLFRALKLPADSVPPASVFADDKALPAWARDSVYALSQQGVLRGRGGQAFQPGGNATLAESLVALLRAIDLPDAQA
;
A
#
# COMPACT_ATOMS: atom_id res chain seq x y z
N MET A 1 -18.85 24.19 -25.68
CA MET A 1 -19.90 24.18 -24.64
C MET A 1 -20.48 25.57 -24.43
N THR A 2 -21.59 25.69 -23.68
CA THR A 2 -22.20 26.94 -23.18
C THR A 2 -22.95 26.63 -21.89
N ALA A 3 -22.93 27.49 -20.88
CA ALA A 3 -23.78 27.34 -19.67
C ALA A 3 -24.82 28.47 -19.55
N SER A 4 -25.82 28.29 -18.68
CA SER A 4 -26.82 29.31 -18.35
C SER A 4 -26.22 30.53 -17.65
N THR A 5 -25.26 30.30 -16.74
CA THR A 5 -24.41 31.28 -16.07
C THR A 5 -23.21 30.55 -15.44
N TYR A 6 -22.28 31.29 -14.83
CA TYR A 6 -21.18 30.74 -14.03
C TYR A 6 -20.63 31.76 -13.02
N GLU A 7 -19.96 31.26 -11.97
CA GLU A 7 -19.13 32.05 -11.05
C GLU A 7 -17.80 32.45 -11.73
N GLU A 8 -17.32 33.66 -11.47
CA GLU A 8 -16.09 34.18 -12.06
C GLU A 8 -14.89 33.26 -11.77
N GLY A 9 -14.20 32.81 -12.83
CA GLY A 9 -13.11 31.82 -12.75
C GLY A 9 -13.55 30.34 -12.87
N ASN A 10 -14.84 30.04 -12.73
CA ASN A 10 -15.42 28.69 -12.81
C ASN A 10 -16.33 28.55 -14.04
N GLY A 11 -15.81 28.92 -15.22
CA GLY A 11 -16.52 28.90 -16.50
C GLY A 11 -16.76 27.49 -17.05
N PRO A 12 -17.63 27.33 -18.06
CA PRO A 12 -17.99 26.03 -18.60
C PRO A 12 -16.81 25.29 -19.28
N GLU A 13 -15.76 26.01 -19.70
CA GLU A 13 -14.50 25.44 -20.20
C GLU A 13 -13.82 24.50 -19.20
N LYS A 14 -14.04 24.72 -17.89
CA LYS A 14 -13.54 23.91 -16.77
C LYS A 14 -14.31 22.60 -16.55
N THR A 15 -14.73 21.99 -17.66
CA THR A 15 -15.41 20.68 -17.71
C THR A 15 -15.02 19.86 -18.95
N LEU A 16 -13.90 20.23 -19.61
CA LEU A 16 -13.25 19.52 -20.72
C LEU A 16 -11.73 19.84 -20.71
N ASP A 17 -11.13 19.98 -19.53
CA ASP A 17 -9.70 20.27 -19.37
C ASP A 17 -8.93 19.23 -18.54
N ASP A 18 -9.58 18.11 -18.20
CA ASP A 18 -9.02 16.94 -17.50
C ASP A 18 -8.36 17.24 -16.13
N ASP A 19 -8.55 18.46 -15.59
CA ASP A 19 -8.12 18.90 -14.26
C ASP A 19 -9.30 18.89 -13.29
N LEU A 20 -9.44 17.78 -12.55
CA LEU A 20 -10.47 17.57 -11.53
C LEU A 20 -10.44 18.59 -10.37
N THR A 21 -9.39 19.41 -10.24
CA THR A 21 -9.33 20.49 -9.25
C THR A 21 -10.07 21.76 -9.71
N THR A 22 -10.25 21.92 -11.03
CA THR A 22 -11.07 22.99 -11.61
C THR A 22 -12.53 22.55 -11.79
N ARG A 23 -13.42 23.50 -12.12
CA ARG A 23 -14.86 23.24 -12.24
C ARG A 23 -15.62 24.34 -12.98
N TRP A 24 -16.72 23.97 -13.64
CA TRP A 24 -17.86 24.87 -13.82
C TRP A 24 -18.61 25.03 -12.49
N SER A 25 -19.14 26.22 -12.18
CA SER A 25 -20.03 26.39 -11.02
C SER A 25 -21.12 27.45 -11.21
N ALA A 26 -22.37 27.11 -10.86
CA ALA A 26 -23.52 28.03 -10.93
C ALA A 26 -24.62 27.71 -9.90
N GLU A 27 -25.22 28.74 -9.29
CA GLU A 27 -26.24 28.59 -8.23
C GLU A 27 -27.70 28.53 -8.74
N GLY A 28 -28.48 27.59 -8.21
CA GLY A 28 -29.92 27.42 -8.47
C GLY A 28 -30.22 26.35 -9.50
N GLU A 29 -31.37 26.44 -10.16
CA GLU A 29 -31.69 25.63 -11.35
C GLU A 29 -30.84 26.13 -12.51
N GLN A 30 -29.70 25.49 -12.77
CA GLN A 30 -28.71 25.92 -13.75
C GLN A 30 -28.30 24.76 -14.65
N TRP A 31 -27.77 25.09 -15.82
CA TRP A 31 -27.40 24.07 -16.79
C TRP A 31 -26.11 24.38 -17.53
N ILE A 32 -25.40 23.32 -17.90
CA ILE A 32 -24.29 23.34 -18.84
C ILE A 32 -24.64 22.49 -20.06
N ARG A 33 -24.31 22.99 -21.26
CA ARG A 33 -24.68 22.41 -22.56
C ARG A 33 -23.47 22.19 -23.44
N TYR A 34 -23.45 21.05 -24.13
CA TYR A 34 -22.47 20.63 -25.10
C TYR A 34 -23.17 20.52 -26.46
N ASP A 35 -22.55 21.03 -27.54
CA ASP A 35 -22.99 20.84 -28.92
C ASP A 35 -22.05 19.82 -29.56
N LEU A 36 -22.58 18.69 -30.03
CA LEU A 36 -21.85 17.59 -30.64
C LEU A 36 -21.62 17.78 -32.15
N GLY A 37 -22.01 18.96 -32.68
CA GLY A 37 -21.92 19.38 -34.07
C GLY A 37 -23.05 18.84 -34.95
N GLU A 38 -23.45 17.59 -34.73
CA GLU A 38 -24.55 16.90 -35.41
C GLU A 38 -25.30 15.97 -34.45
N SER A 39 -26.47 15.47 -34.87
CA SER A 39 -27.29 14.55 -34.06
C SER A 39 -26.66 13.15 -33.99
N ARG A 40 -26.19 12.76 -32.81
CA ARG A 40 -25.50 11.49 -32.53
C ARG A 40 -26.36 10.60 -31.62
N GLU A 41 -26.19 9.29 -31.75
CA GLU A 41 -26.70 8.32 -30.77
C GLU A 41 -25.69 8.18 -29.63
N LEU A 42 -26.18 8.13 -28.39
CA LEU A 42 -25.39 8.32 -27.17
C LEU A 42 -25.66 7.18 -26.18
N SER A 43 -24.61 6.70 -25.53
CA SER A 43 -24.64 5.56 -24.62
C SER A 43 -24.51 5.98 -23.15
N GLN A 44 -23.74 7.03 -22.87
CA GLN A 44 -23.38 7.42 -21.52
C GLN A 44 -22.90 8.89 -21.48
N VAL A 45 -23.05 9.53 -20.33
CA VAL A 45 -22.24 10.70 -19.94
C VAL A 45 -21.54 10.36 -18.63
N SER A 46 -20.22 10.51 -18.57
CA SER A 46 -19.49 10.50 -17.29
C SER A 46 -19.34 11.92 -16.77
N ILE A 47 -19.58 12.14 -15.48
CA ILE A 47 -19.55 13.47 -14.85
C ILE A 47 -18.75 13.38 -13.55
N ALA A 48 -17.65 14.11 -13.45
CA ALA A 48 -16.96 14.35 -12.19
C ALA A 48 -17.62 15.54 -11.47
N PHE A 49 -18.00 15.37 -10.21
CA PHE A 49 -18.59 16.45 -9.42
C PHE A 49 -17.55 17.04 -8.47
N TYR A 50 -17.46 18.36 -8.42
CA TYR A 50 -16.56 19.04 -7.49
C TYR A 50 -16.98 18.73 -6.05
N GLN A 51 -16.05 18.15 -5.28
CA GLN A 51 -16.32 17.60 -3.94
C GLN A 51 -17.39 16.49 -3.95
N GLY A 52 -17.51 15.74 -5.05
CA GLY A 52 -18.47 14.64 -5.23
C GLY A 52 -18.33 13.47 -4.25
N HIS A 53 -17.24 13.41 -3.47
CA HIS A 53 -17.03 12.45 -2.38
C HIS A 53 -17.64 12.88 -1.02
N VAL A 54 -18.16 14.10 -0.93
CA VAL A 54 -18.86 14.65 0.25
C VAL A 54 -20.17 15.36 -0.10
N ARG A 55 -20.56 15.38 -1.38
CA ARG A 55 -21.79 16.02 -1.89
C ARG A 55 -22.39 15.20 -3.01
N SER A 56 -23.69 14.95 -2.98
CA SER A 56 -24.42 14.46 -4.15
C SER A 56 -25.21 15.58 -4.81
N THR A 57 -25.16 15.63 -6.14
CA THR A 57 -25.82 16.64 -6.98
C THR A 57 -27.06 16.02 -7.61
N LYS A 58 -28.22 16.70 -7.53
CA LYS A 58 -29.43 16.27 -8.25
C LYS A 58 -29.40 16.82 -9.67
N LEU A 59 -29.47 15.94 -10.66
CA LEU A 59 -29.31 16.28 -12.07
C LEU A 59 -30.34 15.61 -12.98
N ARG A 60 -30.62 16.30 -14.09
CA ARG A 60 -31.24 15.75 -15.29
C ARG A 60 -30.27 15.93 -16.45
N ILE A 61 -30.06 14.87 -17.22
CA ILE A 61 -29.33 14.91 -18.49
C ILE A 61 -30.38 14.95 -19.59
N GLU A 62 -30.37 15.99 -20.40
CA GLU A 62 -31.38 16.27 -21.42
C GLU A 62 -30.75 16.34 -22.80
N GLY A 63 -31.42 15.77 -23.81
CA GLY A 63 -31.04 15.80 -25.22
C GLY A 63 -31.93 16.71 -26.06
N SER A 64 -31.37 17.28 -27.12
CA SER A 64 -32.07 18.09 -28.12
C SER A 64 -31.40 17.99 -29.49
N ASP A 65 -32.17 18.03 -30.59
CA ASP A 65 -31.63 18.09 -31.96
C ASP A 65 -31.55 19.53 -32.52
N ASP A 66 -32.46 20.41 -32.10
CA ASP A 66 -32.58 21.81 -32.55
C ASP A 66 -31.90 22.81 -31.60
N GLY A 67 -31.72 22.45 -30.32
CA GLY A 67 -31.20 23.29 -29.24
C GLY A 67 -32.30 24.00 -28.44
N ASP A 68 -33.56 23.90 -28.89
CA ASP A 68 -34.73 24.60 -28.35
C ASP A 68 -35.70 23.61 -27.66
N THR A 69 -35.89 22.42 -28.22
CA THR A 69 -36.78 21.36 -27.75
C THR A 69 -35.99 20.29 -27.02
N TRP A 70 -36.28 20.06 -25.73
CA TRP A 70 -35.47 19.21 -24.84
C TRP A 70 -36.24 17.99 -24.31
N THR A 71 -35.58 16.84 -24.27
CA THR A 71 -36.11 15.57 -23.74
C THR A 71 -35.18 15.06 -22.64
N THR A 72 -35.71 14.65 -21.48
CA THR A 72 -34.92 14.04 -20.40
C THR A 72 -34.49 12.63 -20.78
N LEU A 73 -33.18 12.37 -20.74
CA LEU A 73 -32.52 11.10 -21.07
C LEU A 73 -32.10 10.34 -19.80
N PHE A 74 -31.76 11.07 -18.74
CA PHE A 74 -31.50 10.55 -17.41
C PHE A 74 -31.98 11.56 -16.35
N GLU A 75 -32.50 11.10 -15.22
CA GLU A 75 -32.86 11.92 -14.06
C GLU A 75 -32.50 11.17 -12.78
N GLY A 76 -31.74 11.80 -11.89
CA GLY A 76 -31.22 11.15 -10.70
C GLY A 76 -30.33 12.05 -9.84
N GLN A 77 -29.40 11.42 -9.12
CA GLN A 77 -28.39 12.11 -8.31
C GLN A 77 -27.04 11.42 -8.45
N SER A 78 -25.95 12.16 -8.25
CA SER A 78 -24.60 11.59 -8.14
C SER A 78 -24.43 10.77 -6.85
N ALA A 79 -23.42 9.90 -6.82
CA ALA A 79 -23.25 8.90 -5.77
C ALA A 79 -22.83 9.50 -4.42
N GLY A 80 -22.17 10.65 -4.42
CA GLY A 80 -21.72 11.30 -3.17
C GLY A 80 -20.49 10.62 -2.54
N LYS A 81 -19.72 9.86 -3.33
CA LYS A 81 -18.62 8.98 -2.86
C LYS A 81 -17.26 9.20 -3.55
N THR A 82 -17.19 9.94 -4.66
CA THR A 82 -15.95 10.09 -5.45
C THR A 82 -15.79 11.48 -6.07
N THR A 83 -14.56 11.93 -6.28
CA THR A 83 -14.23 13.04 -7.20
C THR A 83 -14.11 12.60 -8.65
N GLU A 84 -13.88 11.31 -8.88
CA GLU A 84 -13.67 10.75 -10.22
C GLU A 84 -14.95 10.79 -11.06
N PRO A 85 -14.85 10.76 -12.40
CA PRO A 85 -16.02 10.80 -13.28
C PRO A 85 -17.01 9.64 -13.04
N GLU A 86 -18.21 9.95 -12.54
CA GLU A 86 -19.28 8.97 -12.32
C GLU A 86 -20.03 8.68 -13.64
N PRO A 87 -20.29 7.41 -14.01
CA PRO A 87 -20.97 7.06 -15.26
C PRO A 87 -22.50 7.14 -15.16
N PHE A 88 -23.14 7.89 -16.05
CA PHE A 88 -24.59 7.99 -16.22
C PHE A 88 -25.02 7.43 -17.56
N VAL A 89 -25.52 6.19 -17.54
CA VAL A 89 -25.97 5.47 -18.74
C VAL A 89 -27.23 6.11 -19.32
N LEU A 90 -27.25 6.33 -20.63
CA LEU A 90 -28.39 6.87 -21.37
C LEU A 90 -29.05 5.75 -22.19
N THR A 91 -30.36 5.60 -22.08
CA THR A 91 -31.12 4.58 -22.84
C THR A 91 -31.78 5.20 -24.07
N ASP A 92 -31.58 4.61 -25.24
CA ASP A 92 -32.13 5.04 -26.55
C ASP A 92 -31.94 6.53 -26.88
N ALA A 93 -30.86 7.13 -26.37
CA ALA A 93 -30.60 8.56 -26.50
C ALA A 93 -30.06 8.93 -27.88
N LYS A 94 -30.73 9.88 -28.55
CA LYS A 94 -30.21 10.56 -29.74
C LYS A 94 -30.39 12.06 -29.62
N ALA A 95 -29.32 12.82 -29.81
CA ALA A 95 -29.31 14.27 -29.69
C ALA A 95 -28.11 14.90 -30.40
N ARG A 96 -28.25 16.16 -30.84
CA ARG A 96 -27.11 17.03 -31.19
C ARG A 96 -26.56 17.77 -29.98
N TYR A 97 -27.43 18.21 -29.09
CA TYR A 97 -27.08 18.95 -27.89
C TYR A 97 -27.39 18.12 -26.66
N ILE A 98 -26.42 18.03 -25.75
CA ILE A 98 -26.60 17.47 -24.41
C ILE A 98 -26.55 18.61 -23.40
N ARG A 99 -27.48 18.59 -22.44
CA ARG A 99 -27.56 19.56 -21.34
C ARG A 99 -27.64 18.82 -20.02
N ILE A 100 -26.70 19.10 -19.12
CA ILE A 100 -26.76 18.67 -17.73
C ILE A 100 -27.39 19.84 -16.97
N ALA A 101 -28.63 19.64 -16.51
CA ALA A 101 -29.37 20.59 -15.68
C ALA A 101 -29.34 20.10 -14.23
N GLY A 102 -28.87 20.94 -13.32
CA GLY A 102 -28.78 20.63 -11.90
C GLY A 102 -29.56 21.62 -11.03
N SER A 103 -30.03 21.14 -9.88
CA SER A 103 -30.84 21.88 -8.90
C SER A 103 -30.08 22.24 -7.61
N GLY A 104 -28.76 22.04 -7.62
CA GLY A 104 -27.88 22.07 -6.46
C GLY A 104 -27.51 20.68 -5.95
N ASN A 105 -26.79 20.68 -4.83
CA ASN A 105 -26.27 19.49 -4.15
C ASN A 105 -26.82 19.37 -2.72
N THR A 106 -26.45 18.30 -2.01
CA THR A 106 -26.90 18.03 -0.63
C THR A 106 -26.48 19.07 0.42
N VAL A 107 -25.52 19.94 0.12
CA VAL A 107 -25.01 20.97 1.04
C VAL A 107 -25.53 22.37 0.69
N ASN A 108 -25.66 22.71 -0.60
CA ASN A 108 -26.09 24.03 -1.05
C ASN A 108 -26.68 24.01 -2.47
N LYS A 109 -27.17 25.16 -2.94
CA LYS A 109 -27.82 25.30 -4.26
C LYS A 109 -26.85 25.35 -5.45
N TRP A 110 -25.55 25.13 -5.26
CA TRP A 110 -24.57 25.20 -6.33
C TRP A 110 -24.47 23.90 -7.10
N ASN A 111 -24.50 23.99 -8.42
CA ASN A 111 -24.11 22.92 -9.31
C ASN A 111 -22.63 23.14 -9.61
N SER A 112 -21.80 22.15 -9.28
CA SER A 112 -20.35 22.24 -9.48
C SER A 112 -19.85 20.95 -10.10
N ILE A 113 -19.42 21.04 -11.36
CA ILE A 113 -18.99 19.91 -12.19
C ILE A 113 -17.55 20.17 -12.59
N SER A 114 -16.68 19.19 -12.41
CA SER A 114 -15.24 19.27 -12.67
C SER A 114 -14.83 18.75 -14.05
N GLU A 115 -15.51 17.72 -14.57
CA GLU A 115 -15.18 17.13 -15.89
C GLU A 115 -16.41 16.41 -16.47
N VAL A 116 -16.60 16.43 -17.79
CA VAL A 116 -17.74 15.80 -18.48
C VAL A 116 -17.32 15.11 -19.78
N ARG A 117 -17.42 13.79 -19.81
CA ARG A 117 -17.14 12.98 -21.00
C ARG A 117 -18.45 12.43 -21.57
N ILE A 118 -18.75 12.70 -22.83
CA ILE A 118 -19.99 12.26 -23.51
C ILE A 118 -19.64 11.15 -24.49
N TYR A 119 -20.26 9.98 -24.31
CA TYR A 119 -19.97 8.78 -25.09
C TYR A 119 -21.07 8.52 -26.12
N GLY A 120 -20.66 8.34 -27.37
CA GLY A 120 -21.55 7.85 -28.42
C GLY A 120 -21.95 6.39 -28.17
N VAL A 121 -23.06 5.96 -28.77
CA VAL A 121 -23.17 4.55 -29.17
C VAL A 121 -22.11 4.35 -30.24
N GLN A 122 -21.19 3.40 -30.01
CA GLN A 122 -20.24 2.98 -31.04
C GLN A 122 -21.05 2.34 -32.17
N LYS A 123 -21.36 3.14 -33.21
CA LYS A 123 -21.92 2.60 -34.44
C LYS A 123 -20.82 1.87 -35.16
N ASP A 124 -20.97 0.56 -35.27
CA ASP A 124 -20.35 -0.20 -36.34
C ASP A 124 -20.59 0.54 -37.68
N ASP A 125 -19.57 0.50 -38.54
CA ASP A 125 -19.52 1.05 -39.90
C ASP A 125 -20.90 1.23 -40.57
N PRO A 126 -21.24 2.42 -41.14
CA PRO A 126 -22.52 2.69 -41.82
C PRO A 126 -22.94 1.74 -42.96
N GLY A 127 -22.11 0.76 -43.33
CA GLY A 127 -22.45 -0.36 -44.21
C GLY A 127 -23.05 -1.62 -43.54
N GLY A 128 -22.98 -1.76 -42.21
CA GLY A 128 -23.37 -2.98 -41.48
C GLY A 128 -24.82 -2.99 -40.95
N PRO A 129 -25.56 -4.12 -41.00
CA PRO A 129 -26.85 -4.25 -40.32
C PRO A 129 -26.66 -4.32 -38.78
N PRO A 130 -27.61 -3.81 -37.98
CA PRO A 130 -27.47 -3.71 -36.53
C PRO A 130 -27.38 -5.08 -35.85
N LEU A 131 -26.39 -5.23 -34.98
CA LEU A 131 -25.99 -6.50 -34.40
C LEU A 131 -26.82 -6.84 -33.16
N LYS A 132 -27.39 -8.04 -33.14
CA LYS A 132 -28.34 -8.49 -32.10
C LYS A 132 -27.81 -9.68 -31.28
N ASP A 133 -26.53 -10.02 -31.41
CA ASP A 133 -26.00 -11.35 -31.08
C ASP A 133 -24.89 -11.30 -30.01
N LYS A 134 -24.61 -10.11 -29.47
CA LYS A 134 -23.66 -9.84 -28.38
C LYS A 134 -24.37 -9.86 -27.03
N LEU A 135 -23.81 -10.55 -26.04
CA LEU A 135 -24.23 -10.52 -24.64
C LEU A 135 -23.04 -10.09 -23.76
N VAL A 136 -23.30 -9.26 -22.76
CA VAL A 136 -22.30 -8.71 -21.81
C VAL A 136 -22.88 -8.72 -20.40
N ASN A 137 -22.07 -9.02 -19.39
CA ASN A 137 -22.43 -8.81 -17.98
C ASN A 137 -21.18 -8.44 -17.16
N THR A 138 -21.15 -7.22 -16.64
CA THR A 138 -20.11 -6.69 -15.74
C THR A 138 -20.53 -6.76 -14.26
N PHE A 139 -21.67 -7.39 -13.95
CA PHE A 139 -22.25 -7.51 -12.60
C PHE A 139 -22.60 -6.21 -11.86
N GLU A 140 -22.28 -5.04 -12.43
CA GLU A 140 -22.55 -3.70 -11.86
C GLU A 140 -24.02 -3.40 -11.59
N THR A 141 -24.95 -4.05 -12.30
CA THR A 141 -26.40 -3.94 -12.04
C THR A 141 -26.82 -4.64 -10.74
N GLY A 142 -26.00 -5.56 -10.23
CA GLY A 142 -26.29 -6.34 -9.02
C GLY A 142 -26.16 -5.52 -7.73
N THR A 143 -26.87 -5.98 -6.70
CA THR A 143 -26.82 -5.35 -5.36
C THR A 143 -25.75 -6.03 -4.50
N ALA A 144 -24.78 -5.26 -4.01
CA ALA A 144 -23.70 -5.77 -3.16
C ALA A 144 -24.25 -6.56 -1.96
N GLY A 145 -23.59 -7.69 -1.66
CA GLY A 145 -23.99 -8.62 -0.62
C GLY A 145 -25.22 -9.50 -0.94
N GLN A 146 -25.94 -9.28 -2.05
CA GLN A 146 -27.08 -10.11 -2.45
C GLN A 146 -26.67 -11.26 -3.39
N PRO A 147 -27.43 -12.37 -3.38
CA PRO A 147 -27.40 -13.38 -4.44
C PRO A 147 -27.57 -12.79 -5.82
N TYR A 148 -26.92 -13.40 -6.81
CA TYR A 148 -27.10 -13.05 -8.23
C TYR A 148 -27.82 -14.20 -8.93
N GLY A 149 -29.08 -14.00 -9.28
CA GLY A 149 -30.01 -15.03 -9.75
C GLY A 149 -30.54 -14.79 -11.18
N LEU A 150 -31.53 -15.57 -11.59
CA LEU A 150 -32.10 -15.48 -12.96
C LEU A 150 -32.67 -14.09 -13.28
N ALA A 151 -33.19 -13.38 -12.29
CA ALA A 151 -33.73 -12.04 -12.47
C ALA A 151 -32.64 -11.03 -12.85
N ASP A 152 -31.49 -11.07 -12.16
CA ASP A 152 -30.36 -10.18 -12.39
C ASP A 152 -29.68 -10.47 -13.74
N TRP A 153 -29.51 -11.75 -14.10
CA TRP A 153 -29.09 -12.15 -15.44
C TRP A 153 -30.08 -11.68 -16.52
N THR A 154 -31.39 -11.77 -16.28
CA THR A 154 -32.42 -11.28 -17.21
C THR A 154 -32.34 -9.75 -17.37
N GLN A 155 -32.05 -9.02 -16.30
CA GLN A 155 -31.81 -7.57 -16.34
C GLN A 155 -30.55 -7.23 -17.14
N ALA A 156 -29.52 -8.08 -17.10
CA ALA A 156 -28.35 -8.00 -17.98
C ALA A 156 -28.60 -8.53 -19.42
N SER A 157 -29.85 -8.82 -19.79
CA SER A 157 -30.27 -9.39 -21.09
C SER A 157 -29.85 -10.85 -21.38
N TRP A 158 -29.42 -11.61 -20.35
CA TRP A 158 -29.12 -13.04 -20.46
C TRP A 158 -30.33 -13.88 -20.05
N THR A 159 -30.72 -14.85 -20.88
CA THR A 159 -31.87 -15.73 -20.60
C THR A 159 -31.41 -17.16 -20.38
N ALA A 160 -31.78 -17.77 -19.25
CA ALA A 160 -31.56 -19.19 -18.96
C ALA A 160 -32.85 -19.86 -18.46
N LYS A 161 -33.03 -21.15 -18.79
CA LYS A 161 -34.24 -21.92 -18.38
C LYS A 161 -34.24 -22.32 -16.92
N TRP A 162 -33.06 -22.37 -16.32
CA TRP A 162 -32.83 -22.77 -14.93
C TRP A 162 -31.45 -22.26 -14.50
N LEU A 163 -31.21 -22.27 -13.19
CA LEU A 163 -29.96 -21.87 -12.55
C LEU A 163 -29.81 -22.71 -11.29
N LEU A 164 -28.58 -23.11 -10.97
CA LEU A 164 -28.22 -23.80 -9.73
C LEU A 164 -27.14 -22.99 -9.00
N GLY A 165 -27.31 -22.80 -7.69
CA GLY A 165 -26.31 -22.14 -6.84
C GLY A 165 -26.46 -20.63 -6.69
N ASP A 166 -27.64 -20.06 -6.94
CA ASP A 166 -27.98 -18.69 -6.54
C ASP A 166 -27.76 -18.47 -5.03
N ASP A 167 -28.10 -19.45 -4.20
CA ASP A 167 -27.79 -19.48 -2.76
C ASP A 167 -26.28 -19.45 -2.42
N ARG A 168 -25.42 -19.63 -3.42
CA ARG A 168 -23.95 -19.64 -3.33
C ARG A 168 -23.27 -18.59 -4.21
N SER A 169 -24.04 -17.76 -4.91
CA SER A 169 -23.52 -16.55 -5.56
C SER A 169 -23.71 -15.35 -4.65
N GLN A 170 -22.84 -14.36 -4.80
CA GLN A 170 -22.97 -13.07 -4.13
C GLN A 170 -22.29 -12.01 -4.98
N ILE A 171 -22.85 -10.81 -5.03
CA ILE A 171 -22.12 -9.65 -5.55
C ILE A 171 -21.18 -9.12 -4.48
N ASP A 172 -19.89 -9.06 -4.80
CA ASP A 172 -18.81 -8.60 -3.93
C ASP A 172 -18.29 -7.26 -4.43
N ASP A 173 -18.29 -6.25 -3.56
CA ASP A 173 -17.83 -4.88 -3.82
C ASP A 173 -16.46 -4.57 -3.19
N SER A 174 -15.79 -5.59 -2.65
CA SER A 174 -14.42 -5.51 -2.12
C SER A 174 -13.37 -6.15 -3.02
N VAL A 175 -13.80 -6.92 -4.03
CA VAL A 175 -12.95 -7.61 -5.01
C VAL A 175 -13.63 -7.55 -6.38
N SER A 176 -13.17 -6.65 -7.25
CA SER A 176 -13.56 -6.56 -8.65
C SER A 176 -12.33 -6.60 -9.58
N HIS A 177 -12.55 -6.83 -10.87
CA HIS A 177 -11.54 -6.66 -11.91
C HIS A 177 -11.70 -5.28 -12.56
N SER A 178 -12.92 -4.96 -13.00
CA SER A 178 -13.30 -3.63 -13.49
C SER A 178 -14.49 -3.10 -12.68
N GLY A 179 -14.78 -1.80 -12.79
CA GLY A 179 -15.81 -1.16 -11.98
C GLY A 179 -15.59 -1.36 -10.48
N PHE A 180 -16.68 -1.63 -9.76
CA PHE A 180 -16.77 -1.73 -8.31
C PHE A 180 -17.35 -3.06 -7.82
N LYS A 181 -17.82 -3.97 -8.70
CA LYS A 181 -18.53 -5.19 -8.31
C LYS A 181 -18.16 -6.38 -9.17
N SER A 182 -18.06 -7.56 -8.56
CA SER A 182 -17.93 -8.82 -9.31
C SER A 182 -18.81 -9.94 -8.74
N LEU A 183 -18.98 -11.01 -9.50
CA LEU A 183 -19.72 -12.21 -9.09
C LEU A 183 -18.81 -13.15 -8.30
N LYS A 184 -18.95 -13.16 -6.98
CA LYS A 184 -18.35 -14.15 -6.08
C LYS A 184 -19.17 -15.43 -6.08
N VAL A 185 -18.52 -16.57 -6.23
CA VAL A 185 -19.13 -17.91 -6.12
C VAL A 185 -18.45 -18.70 -5.01
N LEU A 186 -19.26 -19.28 -4.11
CA LEU A 186 -18.83 -20.17 -3.03
C LEU A 186 -18.79 -21.64 -3.48
N TYR A 187 -17.70 -22.31 -3.13
CA TYR A 187 -17.48 -23.74 -3.29
C TYR A 187 -17.29 -24.37 -1.90
N PRO A 188 -18.37 -24.90 -1.29
CA PRO A 188 -18.31 -25.35 0.10
C PRO A 188 -17.44 -26.59 0.29
N LYS A 189 -16.73 -26.65 1.41
CA LYS A 189 -15.90 -27.77 1.86
C LYS A 189 -16.66 -29.09 1.77
N GLY A 190 -16.02 -30.11 1.19
CA GLY A 190 -16.60 -31.44 1.09
C GLY A 190 -17.76 -31.58 0.10
N LYS A 191 -18.03 -30.58 -0.76
CA LYS A 191 -19.10 -30.63 -1.77
C LYS A 191 -18.58 -30.69 -3.21
N ILE A 192 -19.22 -31.53 -4.01
CA ILE A 192 -18.99 -31.72 -5.45
C ILE A 192 -20.32 -31.73 -6.19
N GLY A 193 -20.26 -31.57 -7.51
CA GLY A 193 -21.45 -31.52 -8.38
C GLY A 193 -22.15 -30.15 -8.37
N PRO A 194 -22.85 -29.79 -9.46
CA PRO A 194 -23.44 -28.46 -9.62
C PRO A 194 -24.59 -28.18 -8.65
N GLU A 195 -25.25 -29.21 -8.11
CA GLU A 195 -26.33 -29.04 -7.14
C GLU A 195 -25.83 -28.53 -5.78
N ALA A 196 -24.60 -28.92 -5.38
CA ALA A 196 -24.07 -28.70 -4.03
C ALA A 196 -22.76 -27.88 -3.97
N SER A 197 -22.13 -27.59 -5.10
CA SER A 197 -20.85 -26.88 -5.20
C SER A 197 -20.90 -25.86 -6.34
N GLY A 198 -20.55 -24.60 -6.06
CA GLY A 198 -20.49 -23.56 -7.08
C GLY A 198 -21.84 -23.24 -7.75
N TYR A 199 -21.78 -22.90 -9.04
CA TYR A 199 -22.80 -22.19 -9.80
C TYR A 199 -22.95 -22.71 -11.23
N GLN A 200 -24.18 -22.84 -11.74
CA GLN A 200 -24.44 -23.33 -13.11
C GLN A 200 -25.71 -22.76 -13.75
N ALA A 201 -25.63 -22.35 -15.04
CA ALA A 201 -26.78 -21.90 -15.84
C ALA A 201 -26.54 -22.07 -17.36
N PRO A 202 -27.51 -22.62 -18.14
CA PRO A 202 -27.51 -22.57 -19.60
C PRO A 202 -28.14 -21.28 -20.11
N PHE A 203 -27.32 -20.31 -20.47
CA PHE A 203 -27.81 -19.14 -21.21
C PHE A 203 -28.06 -19.49 -22.67
N GLU A 204 -29.23 -19.11 -23.18
CA GLU A 204 -29.60 -19.30 -24.57
C GLU A 204 -28.85 -18.30 -25.46
N LEU A 205 -28.24 -18.82 -26.52
CA LEU A 205 -27.68 -18.02 -27.61
C LEU A 205 -28.53 -18.20 -28.86
N LYS A 206 -28.33 -17.31 -29.83
CA LYS A 206 -28.77 -17.59 -31.20
C LYS A 206 -27.92 -18.70 -31.79
N HIS A 207 -28.51 -19.46 -32.69
CA HIS A 207 -27.83 -20.56 -33.38
C HIS A 207 -26.81 -20.01 -34.38
N ALA A 208 -25.53 -20.28 -34.19
CA ALA A 208 -24.48 -19.99 -35.18
C ALA A 208 -23.46 -21.13 -35.31
N ASP A 209 -22.88 -21.25 -36.50
CA ASP A 209 -21.79 -22.19 -36.77
C ASP A 209 -20.54 -21.92 -35.91
N GLU A 210 -20.37 -20.69 -35.44
CA GLU A 210 -19.19 -20.25 -34.72
C GLU A 210 -19.57 -19.20 -33.67
N TYR A 211 -18.97 -19.30 -32.49
CA TYR A 211 -19.15 -18.37 -31.39
C TYR A 211 -17.86 -18.20 -30.58
N TYR A 212 -17.83 -17.09 -29.86
CA TYR A 212 -16.73 -16.70 -29.01
C TYR A 212 -17.26 -16.26 -27.63
N LEU A 213 -16.46 -16.44 -26.57
CA LEU A 213 -16.72 -15.87 -25.24
C LEU A 213 -15.43 -15.36 -24.57
N SER A 214 -15.56 -14.39 -23.66
CA SER A 214 -14.51 -13.83 -22.79
C SER A 214 -15.04 -13.73 -21.35
N TYR A 215 -14.18 -13.87 -20.35
CA TYR A 215 -14.44 -13.49 -18.96
C TYR A 215 -13.14 -13.32 -18.17
N TRP A 216 -13.19 -12.49 -17.14
CA TRP A 216 -12.16 -12.40 -16.11
C TRP A 216 -12.51 -13.26 -14.91
N VAL A 217 -11.47 -13.81 -14.27
CA VAL A 217 -11.63 -14.76 -13.16
C VAL A 217 -10.46 -14.68 -12.16
N ARG A 218 -10.77 -14.82 -10.86
CA ARG A 218 -9.80 -14.84 -9.75
C ARG A 218 -10.14 -15.94 -8.76
N PHE A 219 -9.17 -16.80 -8.42
CA PHE A 219 -9.29 -17.76 -7.31
C PHE A 219 -8.91 -17.13 -5.97
N SER A 220 -9.49 -17.58 -4.85
CA SER A 220 -9.05 -17.17 -3.51
C SER A 220 -7.62 -17.64 -3.21
N GLU A 221 -6.91 -16.92 -2.34
CA GLU A 221 -5.52 -17.25 -1.97
C GLU A 221 -5.42 -18.63 -1.29
N ASP A 222 -6.46 -19.00 -0.54
CA ASP A 222 -6.64 -20.29 0.12
C ASP A 222 -7.33 -21.35 -0.76
N PHE A 223 -7.63 -21.06 -2.04
CA PHE A 223 -8.46 -21.92 -2.89
C PHE A 223 -7.98 -23.38 -2.91
N SER A 224 -8.86 -24.32 -2.57
CA SER A 224 -8.52 -25.73 -2.48
C SER A 224 -8.52 -26.39 -3.87
N TRP A 225 -7.36 -26.67 -4.46
CA TRP A 225 -7.30 -27.57 -5.63
C TRP A 225 -7.84 -28.98 -5.31
N GLY A 226 -7.73 -29.44 -4.04
CA GLY A 226 -8.37 -30.64 -3.48
C GLY A 226 -7.45 -31.69 -2.83
N THR A 227 -8.03 -32.81 -2.34
CA THR A 227 -7.41 -33.99 -1.65
C THR A 227 -6.52 -35.00 -2.45
N LYS A 228 -6.99 -35.80 -3.44
CA LYS A 228 -6.16 -36.79 -4.21
C LYS A 228 -6.01 -36.64 -5.76
N GLN A 229 -7.09 -36.56 -6.55
CA GLN A 229 -7.12 -36.44 -8.03
C GLN A 229 -8.19 -35.39 -8.44
N PHE A 230 -7.84 -34.34 -9.18
CA PHE A 230 -8.78 -33.23 -9.42
C PHE A 230 -8.89 -32.76 -10.84
N GLY A 231 -10.14 -32.40 -11.15
CA GLY A 231 -10.45 -31.15 -11.80
C GLY A 231 -11.87 -30.66 -11.49
N GLY A 232 -12.08 -29.34 -11.55
CA GLY A 232 -13.39 -28.70 -11.49
C GLY A 232 -13.67 -27.90 -12.76
N LYS A 233 -14.94 -27.60 -13.03
CA LYS A 233 -15.33 -26.81 -14.21
C LYS A 233 -15.18 -25.34 -13.84
N LEU A 234 -14.75 -24.51 -14.79
CA LEU A 234 -14.43 -23.10 -14.57
C LEU A 234 -15.28 -22.19 -15.46
N GLY A 235 -15.96 -21.22 -14.84
CA GLY A 235 -16.58 -20.09 -15.53
C GLY A 235 -17.63 -20.49 -16.56
N ILE A 236 -17.55 -19.88 -17.75
CA ILE A 236 -18.51 -20.09 -18.85
C ILE A 236 -17.85 -20.79 -20.05
N GLY A 237 -18.61 -21.66 -20.72
CA GLY A 237 -18.16 -22.45 -21.89
C GLY A 237 -19.26 -22.57 -22.96
N LEU A 238 -18.90 -22.82 -24.21
CA LEU A 238 -19.87 -22.92 -25.32
C LEU A 238 -20.43 -24.35 -25.49
N ALA A 239 -21.71 -24.45 -25.86
CA ALA A 239 -22.40 -25.70 -26.11
C ALA A 239 -23.44 -25.58 -27.24
N GLY A 240 -23.86 -26.73 -27.78
CA GLY A 240 -24.79 -26.80 -28.91
C GLY A 240 -25.77 -27.96 -28.84
N GLY A 241 -26.97 -27.77 -29.38
CA GLY A 241 -27.98 -28.82 -29.54
C GLY A 241 -28.43 -29.41 -28.20
N GLY A 242 -28.40 -30.74 -28.07
CA GLY A 242 -28.67 -31.44 -26.80
C GLY A 242 -27.67 -31.19 -25.66
N ALA A 243 -26.57 -30.46 -25.90
CA ALA A 243 -25.52 -30.14 -24.92
C ALA A 243 -24.91 -31.37 -24.22
N CYS A 244 -24.62 -32.42 -25.00
CA CYS A 244 -24.00 -33.67 -24.56
C CYS A 244 -22.90 -33.44 -23.50
N SER A 245 -23.09 -34.07 -22.33
CA SER A 245 -22.20 -33.95 -21.18
C SER A 245 -22.50 -35.02 -20.12
N GLY A 246 -21.76 -35.02 -19.00
CA GLY A 246 -22.17 -35.75 -17.79
C GLY A 246 -22.03 -37.28 -17.85
N GLY A 247 -21.14 -37.81 -18.69
CA GLY A 247 -21.00 -39.26 -18.89
C GLY A 247 -21.82 -39.84 -20.06
N GLN A 248 -22.45 -38.97 -20.86
CA GLN A 248 -23.12 -39.38 -22.10
C GLN A 248 -22.12 -39.53 -23.24
N ILE A 249 -22.30 -40.58 -24.06
CA ILE A 249 -21.63 -40.71 -25.36
C ILE A 249 -22.31 -39.74 -26.34
N CYS A 250 -21.53 -38.88 -27.00
CA CYS A 250 -22.07 -37.97 -27.99
C CYS A 250 -22.19 -38.67 -29.35
N THR A 251 -23.41 -38.79 -29.85
CA THR A 251 -23.76 -39.53 -31.07
C THR A 251 -23.72 -38.68 -32.33
N GLY A 252 -23.66 -37.35 -32.17
CA GLY A 252 -23.85 -36.37 -33.23
C GLY A 252 -25.29 -35.85 -33.35
N GLU A 253 -26.24 -36.46 -32.64
CA GLU A 253 -27.65 -36.04 -32.59
C GLU A 253 -28.06 -35.47 -31.22
N ASN A 254 -27.25 -35.69 -30.17
CA ASN A 254 -27.47 -35.18 -28.81
C ASN A 254 -26.60 -33.96 -28.47
N GLY A 255 -26.09 -33.25 -29.48
CA GLY A 255 -25.30 -32.03 -29.32
C GLY A 255 -23.90 -32.24 -28.71
N PHE A 256 -23.32 -31.15 -28.20
CA PHE A 256 -21.92 -31.08 -27.76
C PHE A 256 -21.71 -30.02 -26.66
N SER A 257 -20.57 -30.08 -25.96
CA SER A 257 -20.16 -29.01 -25.03
C SER A 257 -18.63 -28.86 -24.98
N SER A 258 -18.15 -27.63 -24.80
CA SER A 258 -16.74 -27.29 -24.60
C SER A 258 -16.61 -26.34 -23.42
N ARG A 259 -15.90 -26.74 -22.36
CA ARG A 259 -15.81 -25.98 -21.09
C ARG A 259 -14.41 -26.01 -20.54
N LEU A 260 -14.03 -24.96 -19.81
CA LEU A 260 -12.73 -24.93 -19.14
C LEU A 260 -12.76 -25.74 -17.85
N ILE A 261 -11.62 -26.32 -17.50
CA ILE A 261 -11.39 -27.00 -16.23
C ILE A 261 -10.05 -26.56 -15.63
N TRP A 262 -10.00 -26.44 -14.30
CA TRP A 262 -8.74 -26.58 -13.57
C TRP A 262 -8.52 -28.05 -13.24
N ARG A 263 -7.27 -28.47 -13.03
CA ARG A 263 -6.89 -29.79 -12.54
C ARG A 263 -6.03 -29.69 -11.28
N LYS A 264 -5.42 -30.80 -10.87
CA LYS A 264 -4.47 -30.86 -9.76
C LYS A 264 -3.42 -29.75 -9.89
N ASP A 265 -3.08 -29.13 -8.76
CA ASP A 265 -2.08 -28.06 -8.65
C ASP A 265 -2.40 -26.80 -9.49
N GLY A 266 -3.63 -26.69 -10.03
CA GLY A 266 -4.11 -25.56 -10.82
C GLY A 266 -3.95 -25.69 -12.34
N GLN A 267 -3.50 -26.84 -12.86
CA GLN A 267 -3.23 -27.00 -14.30
C GLN A 267 -4.49 -26.80 -15.15
N ALA A 268 -4.42 -25.95 -16.18
CA ALA A 268 -5.56 -25.61 -17.02
C ALA A 268 -5.75 -26.59 -18.19
N ALA A 269 -7.00 -26.88 -18.53
CA ALA A 269 -7.38 -27.62 -19.74
C ALA A 269 -8.77 -27.21 -20.24
N VAL A 270 -9.04 -27.49 -21.52
CA VAL A 270 -10.39 -27.46 -22.08
C VAL A 270 -10.94 -28.89 -22.18
N TYR A 271 -12.22 -29.04 -21.86
CA TYR A 271 -12.90 -30.31 -21.70
C TYR A 271 -14.07 -30.39 -22.68
N ILE A 272 -13.94 -31.28 -23.67
CA ILE A 272 -14.70 -31.27 -24.91
C ILE A 272 -15.52 -32.57 -25.03
N TYR A 273 -16.83 -32.43 -25.19
CA TYR A 273 -17.76 -33.51 -25.53
C TYR A 273 -18.03 -33.47 -27.04
N SER A 274 -17.51 -34.46 -27.77
CA SER A 274 -17.67 -34.60 -29.22
C SER A 274 -17.89 -36.06 -29.63
N MET A 275 -18.20 -36.31 -30.90
CA MET A 275 -18.31 -37.65 -31.44
C MET A 275 -16.94 -38.32 -31.53
N GLY A 276 -16.85 -39.56 -31.05
CA GLY A 276 -15.62 -40.34 -31.13
C GLY A 276 -14.60 -40.03 -30.03
N ASN A 277 -15.01 -39.31 -28.97
CA ASN A 277 -14.25 -39.18 -27.73
C ASN A 277 -13.73 -40.55 -27.25
N ALA A 278 -12.58 -40.55 -26.56
CA ALA A 278 -11.89 -41.77 -26.15
C ALA A 278 -12.67 -42.61 -25.11
N GLY A 279 -13.70 -42.04 -24.48
CA GLY A 279 -14.61 -42.72 -23.56
C GLY A 279 -15.97 -42.02 -23.45
N GLN A 280 -16.75 -42.37 -22.43
CA GLN A 280 -18.06 -41.77 -22.14
C GLN A 280 -18.00 -40.35 -21.54
N TYR A 281 -16.79 -39.84 -21.31
CA TYR A 281 -16.53 -38.54 -20.70
C TYR A 281 -15.94 -37.58 -21.75
N GLY A 282 -15.74 -36.32 -21.36
CA GLY A 282 -15.10 -35.35 -22.25
C GLY A 282 -13.65 -35.75 -22.53
N ASP A 283 -13.17 -35.44 -23.73
CA ASP A 283 -11.74 -35.46 -24.01
C ASP A 283 -11.12 -34.17 -23.43
N GLU A 284 -9.91 -34.27 -22.88
CA GLU A 284 -9.17 -33.13 -22.34
C GLU A 284 -8.08 -32.70 -23.33
N ALA A 285 -7.98 -31.40 -23.57
CA ALA A 285 -6.82 -30.79 -24.20
C ALA A 285 -6.20 -29.78 -23.24
N ASP A 286 -4.93 -30.02 -22.90
CA ASP A 286 -4.14 -29.13 -22.06
C ASP A 286 -4.07 -27.73 -22.70
N LEU A 287 -4.26 -26.70 -21.88
CA LEU A 287 -3.88 -25.35 -22.29
C LEU A 287 -2.36 -25.27 -22.18
N ASN A 288 -1.71 -25.03 -23.30
CA ASN A 288 -0.27 -24.84 -23.40
C ASN A 288 0.01 -23.54 -24.16
N TYR A 289 0.90 -22.72 -23.63
CA TYR A 289 1.46 -21.62 -24.43
C TYR A 289 2.14 -22.19 -25.69
N ARG A 290 2.44 -21.34 -26.68
CA ARG A 290 2.91 -21.76 -28.02
C ARG A 290 4.17 -22.65 -28.04
N ASN A 291 4.96 -22.67 -26.97
CA ASN A 291 6.11 -23.56 -26.79
C ASN A 291 5.77 -25.01 -26.37
N GLY A 292 4.50 -25.31 -26.05
CA GLY A 292 4.06 -26.58 -25.48
C GLY A 292 4.19 -26.75 -23.96
N SER A 293 4.44 -25.68 -23.18
CA SER A 293 4.40 -25.76 -21.70
C SER A 293 2.99 -25.52 -21.15
N PRO A 294 2.58 -26.27 -20.12
CA PRO A 294 1.25 -26.16 -19.53
C PRO A 294 0.99 -24.84 -18.80
N VAL A 295 -0.22 -24.32 -18.98
CA VAL A 295 -0.82 -23.20 -18.24
C VAL A 295 -1.27 -23.70 -16.86
N TYR A 296 -1.04 -22.89 -15.83
CA TYR A 296 -1.55 -23.09 -14.47
C TYR A 296 -2.26 -21.82 -14.01
N TYR A 297 -3.43 -21.97 -13.40
CA TYR A 297 -4.18 -20.83 -12.90
C TYR A 297 -3.58 -20.28 -11.59
N PRO A 298 -3.38 -18.96 -11.47
CA PRO A 298 -2.89 -18.33 -10.25
C PRO A 298 -3.99 -18.26 -9.17
N LYS A 299 -3.55 -18.21 -7.90
CA LYS A 299 -4.40 -17.83 -6.77
C LYS A 299 -4.17 -16.37 -6.42
N GLY A 300 -5.21 -15.67 -5.97
CA GLY A 300 -5.09 -14.29 -5.52
C GLY A 300 -4.99 -13.23 -6.63
N THR A 301 -4.90 -13.63 -7.90
CA THR A 301 -4.71 -12.73 -9.06
C THR A 301 -5.81 -12.95 -10.10
N TRP A 302 -6.23 -11.86 -10.75
CA TRP A 302 -7.14 -11.90 -11.90
C TRP A 302 -6.42 -12.36 -13.16
N PHE A 303 -7.14 -13.09 -14.02
CA PHE A 303 -6.69 -13.45 -15.37
C PHE A 303 -7.90 -13.59 -16.30
N ASN A 304 -7.66 -13.48 -17.61
CA ASN A 304 -8.67 -13.53 -18.66
C ASN A 304 -8.61 -14.85 -19.44
N ILE A 305 -9.79 -15.37 -19.80
CA ILE A 305 -9.95 -16.50 -20.72
C ILE A 305 -10.83 -16.06 -21.89
N VAL A 306 -10.39 -16.35 -23.11
CA VAL A 306 -11.21 -16.30 -24.32
C VAL A 306 -11.35 -17.70 -24.90
N GLN A 307 -12.54 -18.07 -25.35
CA GLN A 307 -12.81 -19.34 -26.04
C GLN A 307 -13.55 -19.08 -27.36
N ARG A 308 -13.16 -19.78 -28.41
CA ARG A 308 -13.87 -19.94 -29.68
C ARG A 308 -14.32 -21.39 -29.82
N VAL A 309 -15.52 -21.60 -30.33
CA VAL A 309 -15.99 -22.92 -30.80
C VAL A 309 -16.62 -22.78 -32.17
N LYS A 310 -16.18 -23.62 -33.10
CA LYS A 310 -16.70 -23.74 -34.46
C LYS A 310 -17.24 -25.15 -34.68
N VAL A 311 -18.50 -25.25 -35.07
CA VAL A 311 -19.17 -26.54 -35.35
C VAL A 311 -18.67 -27.10 -36.68
N ASN A 312 -18.56 -28.43 -36.76
CA ASN A 312 -18.18 -29.08 -38.01
C ASN A 312 -19.27 -28.94 -39.09
N THR A 313 -18.87 -29.03 -40.35
CA THR A 313 -19.81 -29.18 -41.46
C THR A 313 -20.32 -30.62 -41.56
N VAL A 314 -21.48 -30.77 -42.21
CA VAL A 314 -22.12 -32.07 -42.45
C VAL A 314 -22.33 -32.24 -43.94
N THR A 315 -21.84 -33.35 -44.50
CA THR A 315 -22.02 -33.71 -45.92
C THR A 315 -22.73 -35.04 -46.02
N ASN A 316 -23.90 -35.07 -46.69
CA ASN A 316 -24.74 -36.28 -46.84
C ASN A 316 -25.07 -36.99 -45.50
N GLY A 317 -25.25 -36.22 -44.42
CA GLY A 317 -25.52 -36.76 -43.07
C GLY A 317 -24.29 -37.32 -42.33
N GLN A 318 -23.08 -37.13 -42.87
CA GLN A 318 -21.82 -37.48 -42.21
C GLN A 318 -21.12 -36.23 -41.68
N ALA A 319 -20.62 -36.31 -40.45
CA ALA A 319 -19.86 -35.26 -39.80
C ALA A 319 -18.43 -35.18 -40.38
N ASN A 320 -18.07 -34.03 -40.93
CA ASN A 320 -16.72 -33.74 -41.39
C ASN A 320 -15.79 -33.44 -40.20
N PRO A 321 -14.47 -33.71 -40.30
CA PRO A 321 -13.49 -33.39 -39.26
C PRO A 321 -12.98 -31.94 -39.39
N ASP A 322 -13.88 -30.97 -39.34
CA ASP A 322 -13.58 -29.54 -39.52
C ASP A 322 -14.18 -28.64 -38.43
N GLY A 323 -14.68 -29.25 -37.35
CA GLY A 323 -14.99 -28.57 -36.10
C GLY A 323 -13.73 -28.23 -35.32
N GLU A 324 -13.77 -27.13 -34.58
CA GLU A 324 -12.62 -26.56 -33.88
C GLU A 324 -13.03 -26.04 -32.48
N VAL A 325 -12.15 -26.21 -31.50
CA VAL A 325 -12.15 -25.44 -30.24
C VAL A 325 -10.82 -24.72 -30.13
N GLU A 326 -10.85 -23.45 -29.78
CA GLU A 326 -9.65 -22.63 -29.66
C GLU A 326 -9.75 -21.76 -28.41
N ILE A 327 -8.63 -21.61 -27.69
CA ILE A 327 -8.59 -20.96 -26.38
C ILE A 327 -7.44 -19.97 -26.36
N TRP A 328 -7.68 -18.79 -25.79
CA TRP A 328 -6.65 -17.83 -25.42
C TRP A 328 -6.67 -17.59 -23.91
N TYR A 329 -5.49 -17.41 -23.33
CA TYR A 329 -5.27 -17.13 -21.90
C TYR A 329 -4.47 -15.82 -21.80
N ASN A 330 -4.99 -14.80 -21.13
CA ASN A 330 -4.43 -13.44 -21.12
C ASN A 330 -4.05 -12.96 -22.54
N GLY A 331 -4.99 -13.06 -23.49
CA GLY A 331 -4.80 -12.69 -24.90
C GLY A 331 -3.95 -13.66 -25.75
N GLN A 332 -3.25 -14.62 -25.14
CA GLN A 332 -2.37 -15.53 -25.88
C GLN A 332 -3.02 -16.84 -26.27
N HIS A 333 -2.84 -17.26 -27.52
CA HIS A 333 -3.31 -18.55 -27.99
C HIS A 333 -2.71 -19.70 -27.16
N ALA A 334 -3.57 -20.43 -26.47
CA ALA A 334 -3.25 -21.43 -25.46
C ALA A 334 -3.70 -22.86 -25.83
N THR A 335 -4.61 -23.06 -26.78
CA THR A 335 -4.83 -24.39 -27.39
C THR A 335 -5.73 -24.27 -28.62
N LYS A 336 -5.52 -25.14 -29.62
CA LYS A 336 -6.45 -25.37 -30.72
C LYS A 336 -6.64 -26.85 -30.96
N VAL A 337 -7.87 -27.32 -30.79
CA VAL A 337 -8.27 -28.70 -31.07
C VAL A 337 -9.04 -28.71 -32.37
N THR A 338 -8.45 -29.27 -33.42
CA THR A 338 -9.03 -29.40 -34.76
C THR A 338 -9.44 -30.85 -35.04
N GLY A 339 -10.11 -31.09 -36.17
CA GLY A 339 -10.53 -32.45 -36.56
C GLY A 339 -11.78 -32.95 -35.84
N LEU A 340 -12.41 -32.10 -35.02
CA LEU A 340 -13.55 -32.47 -34.19
C LEU A 340 -14.80 -32.71 -35.04
N ARG A 341 -15.61 -33.66 -34.57
CA ARG A 341 -16.94 -33.95 -35.08
C ARG A 341 -17.91 -33.76 -33.93
N PHE A 342 -18.60 -32.64 -33.90
CA PHE A 342 -19.60 -32.36 -32.89
C PHE A 342 -20.97 -32.97 -33.24
N VAL A 343 -21.40 -32.82 -34.50
CA VAL A 343 -22.78 -33.10 -34.92
C VAL A 343 -22.88 -33.76 -36.30
N THR A 344 -23.88 -34.61 -36.48
CA THR A 344 -24.32 -35.17 -37.78
C THR A 344 -25.60 -34.53 -38.30
N ASN A 345 -26.25 -33.70 -37.47
CA ASN A 345 -27.50 -33.01 -37.76
C ASN A 345 -27.24 -31.52 -38.09
N ALA A 346 -28.26 -30.67 -37.96
CA ALA A 346 -28.18 -29.24 -38.22
C ALA A 346 -27.90 -28.38 -36.96
N ASP A 347 -27.56 -29.00 -35.82
CA ASP A 347 -27.29 -28.28 -34.57
C ASP A 347 -26.09 -27.33 -34.72
N LYS A 348 -26.09 -26.28 -33.89
CA LYS A 348 -25.20 -25.13 -33.90
C LYS A 348 -24.74 -24.82 -32.48
N VAL A 349 -23.76 -23.92 -32.30
CA VAL A 349 -23.59 -23.31 -30.98
C VAL A 349 -24.85 -22.49 -30.71
N ASP A 350 -25.53 -22.81 -29.61
CA ASP A 350 -26.83 -22.23 -29.23
C ASP A 350 -26.93 -21.97 -27.71
N LYS A 351 -25.85 -22.23 -26.95
CA LYS A 351 -25.79 -22.06 -25.49
C LYS A 351 -24.42 -21.54 -25.02
N ALA A 352 -24.45 -20.56 -24.13
CA ALA A 352 -23.32 -20.20 -23.27
C ALA A 352 -23.61 -20.79 -21.88
N TYR A 353 -22.86 -21.81 -21.51
CA TYR A 353 -23.12 -22.66 -20.37
C TYR A 353 -22.18 -22.29 -19.23
N PHE A 354 -22.65 -21.42 -18.32
CA PHE A 354 -21.94 -21.15 -17.08
C PHE A 354 -21.92 -22.44 -16.27
N SER A 355 -20.74 -22.93 -15.94
CA SER A 355 -20.50 -24.17 -15.23
C SER A 355 -19.24 -24.02 -14.41
N SER A 356 -19.41 -23.61 -13.15
CA SER A 356 -18.31 -23.59 -12.23
C SER A 356 -18.61 -24.38 -10.96
N PHE A 357 -17.94 -25.51 -10.78
CA PHE A 357 -18.18 -26.44 -9.66
C PHE A 357 -17.05 -27.47 -9.56
N PHE A 358 -16.80 -27.99 -8.35
CA PHE A 358 -15.91 -29.15 -8.17
C PHE A 358 -16.52 -30.39 -8.83
N GLY A 359 -15.77 -30.96 -9.79
CA GLY A 359 -16.22 -32.08 -10.60
C GLY A 359 -16.08 -33.45 -9.92
N GLY A 360 -16.29 -34.52 -10.69
CA GLY A 360 -16.08 -35.89 -10.23
C GLY A 360 -17.31 -36.53 -9.60
N ALA A 361 -17.11 -37.72 -9.03
CA ALA A 361 -18.15 -38.57 -8.44
C ALA A 361 -17.67 -39.35 -7.20
N THR A 362 -16.52 -38.96 -6.63
CA THR A 362 -15.86 -39.58 -5.47
C THR A 362 -15.38 -38.48 -4.53
N ASP A 363 -14.95 -38.81 -3.31
CA ASP A 363 -14.55 -37.85 -2.27
C ASP A 363 -13.27 -37.04 -2.57
N ASP A 364 -12.83 -37.00 -3.82
CA ASP A 364 -11.42 -37.23 -4.06
C ASP A 364 -10.71 -36.39 -5.09
N TYR A 365 -11.26 -35.44 -5.87
CA TYR A 365 -12.54 -34.72 -6.05
C TYR A 365 -13.19 -33.70 -5.06
N VAL A 366 -13.18 -33.77 -3.70
CA VAL A 366 -13.77 -32.68 -2.83
C VAL A 366 -12.79 -31.55 -2.45
N PRO A 367 -13.26 -30.30 -2.21
CA PRO A 367 -12.44 -29.23 -1.64
C PRO A 367 -12.21 -29.41 -0.13
N ALA A 368 -11.00 -29.08 0.33
CA ALA A 368 -10.53 -29.26 1.71
C ALA A 368 -10.94 -28.13 2.68
N ASN A 369 -11.24 -26.96 2.13
CA ASN A 369 -11.75 -25.76 2.80
C ASN A 369 -12.84 -25.14 1.92
N ASP A 370 -13.68 -24.29 2.52
CA ASP A 370 -14.53 -23.39 1.73
C ASP A 370 -13.61 -22.56 0.82
N SER A 371 -14.01 -22.40 -0.42
CA SER A 371 -13.19 -21.82 -1.47
C SER A 371 -14.03 -20.86 -2.29
N TYR A 372 -13.41 -19.83 -2.86
CA TYR A 372 -14.11 -18.81 -3.63
C TYR A 372 -13.47 -18.57 -5.00
N ILE A 373 -14.30 -18.29 -5.99
CA ILE A 373 -13.88 -17.76 -7.28
C ILE A 373 -14.74 -16.54 -7.58
N TRP A 374 -14.10 -15.44 -7.98
CA TRP A 374 -14.77 -14.25 -8.49
C TRP A 374 -14.73 -14.26 -10.02
N TYR A 375 -15.80 -13.77 -10.64
CA TYR A 375 -15.94 -13.60 -12.09
C TYR A 375 -16.32 -12.17 -12.40
N ASP A 376 -15.77 -11.65 -13.48
CA ASP A 376 -16.06 -10.30 -13.95
C ASP A 376 -16.11 -10.24 -15.49
N ASP A 377 -16.71 -9.16 -16.01
CA ASP A 377 -16.68 -8.81 -17.44
C ASP A 377 -17.00 -9.97 -18.40
N VAL A 378 -18.11 -10.68 -18.18
CA VAL A 378 -18.50 -11.84 -19.00
C VAL A 378 -19.08 -11.39 -20.34
N LYS A 379 -18.50 -11.83 -21.46
CA LYS A 379 -18.92 -11.45 -22.83
C LYS A 379 -19.09 -12.69 -23.72
N VAL A 380 -20.09 -12.68 -24.61
CA VAL A 380 -20.31 -13.70 -25.66
C VAL A 380 -20.75 -13.01 -26.95
N SER A 381 -20.20 -13.43 -28.11
CA SER A 381 -20.65 -12.95 -29.43
C SER A 381 -20.28 -13.92 -30.56
N THR A 382 -20.98 -13.83 -31.69
CA THR A 382 -20.56 -14.44 -32.97
C THR A 382 -19.40 -13.70 -33.62
N ARG A 383 -19.15 -12.45 -33.22
CA ARG A 383 -17.97 -11.69 -33.65
C ARG A 383 -16.92 -11.66 -32.57
N LEU A 384 -15.70 -11.84 -33.03
CA LEU A 384 -14.51 -11.93 -32.22
C LEU A 384 -14.07 -10.58 -31.63
N ALA A 385 -14.24 -9.53 -32.42
CA ALA A 385 -14.03 -8.14 -32.01
C ALA A 385 -14.96 -7.64 -30.89
N ASP A 386 -16.07 -8.32 -30.61
CA ASP A 386 -17.00 -7.90 -29.55
C ASP A 386 -16.52 -8.23 -28.13
N LEU A 387 -15.52 -9.11 -28.00
CA LEU A 387 -15.05 -9.65 -26.72
C LEU A 387 -13.92 -8.86 -26.06
N CYS A 388 -13.59 -7.71 -26.62
CA CYS A 388 -12.35 -7.05 -26.31
C CYS A 388 -12.46 -6.29 -24.98
N GLU A 389 -11.43 -6.47 -24.17
CA GLU A 389 -11.29 -5.95 -22.81
C GLU A 389 -10.41 -4.69 -22.75
N LEU A 390 -9.69 -4.40 -23.85
CA LEU A 390 -8.61 -3.42 -23.93
C LEU A 390 -8.97 -2.28 -24.91
N GLY A 391 -9.82 -1.36 -24.46
CA GLY A 391 -10.12 -0.12 -25.20
C GLY A 391 -11.04 -0.27 -26.42
N ALA A 392 -11.28 0.84 -27.11
CA ALA A 392 -12.29 0.97 -28.16
C ALA A 392 -11.69 0.73 -29.57
N GLY A 393 -11.72 -0.52 -30.04
CA GLY A 393 -11.21 -0.87 -31.39
C GLY A 393 -11.35 -2.33 -31.84
N GLY A 394 -12.16 -3.16 -31.17
CA GLY A 394 -12.31 -4.57 -31.56
C GLY A 394 -11.14 -5.48 -31.13
N CYS A 395 -10.94 -6.59 -31.84
CA CYS A 395 -9.74 -7.44 -31.88
C CYS A 395 -9.97 -8.43 -33.05
N ASP A 396 -8.93 -8.77 -33.80
CA ASP A 396 -9.02 -9.70 -34.94
C ASP A 396 -8.31 -11.04 -34.65
N TYR A 397 -8.88 -11.86 -33.74
CA TYR A 397 -8.35 -13.20 -33.47
C TYR A 397 -8.58 -14.21 -34.64
N SER A 398 -8.89 -13.73 -35.85
CA SER A 398 -8.88 -14.55 -37.09
C SER A 398 -7.50 -14.58 -37.76
N SER A 399 -6.59 -13.70 -37.33
CA SER A 399 -5.19 -13.68 -37.73
C SER A 399 -4.27 -14.31 -36.68
N ASP A 400 -3.03 -14.66 -37.07
CA ASP A 400 -2.00 -15.18 -36.15
C ASP A 400 -1.52 -14.15 -35.09
N ASP A 401 -2.05 -12.92 -35.15
CA ASP A 401 -1.82 -11.81 -34.23
C ASP A 401 -3.15 -11.08 -33.92
N PRO A 402 -3.94 -11.56 -32.94
CA PRO A 402 -5.28 -11.05 -32.63
C PRO A 402 -5.42 -9.55 -32.40
N MET A 403 -4.32 -8.88 -32.09
CA MET A 403 -4.29 -7.45 -31.78
C MET A 403 -3.66 -6.63 -32.94
N ALA A 404 -3.53 -7.20 -34.14
CA ALA A 404 -2.89 -6.56 -35.29
C ALA A 404 -3.45 -5.17 -35.65
N ALA A 405 -4.77 -4.97 -35.54
CA ALA A 405 -5.41 -3.66 -35.77
C ALA A 405 -4.95 -2.58 -34.77
N TYR A 406 -4.56 -2.99 -33.56
CA TYR A 406 -4.02 -2.14 -32.50
C TYR A 406 -2.50 -2.12 -32.47
N ARG A 407 -1.83 -2.93 -33.29
CA ARG A 407 -0.37 -3.07 -33.25
C ARG A 407 0.26 -1.74 -33.61
N ILE A 408 0.80 -1.05 -32.62
CA ILE A 408 1.53 0.19 -32.83
C ILE A 408 2.90 -0.23 -33.35
N GLN A 409 3.15 0.08 -34.62
CA GLN A 409 4.48 -0.06 -35.18
C GLN A 409 5.33 1.08 -34.65
N PRO A 410 6.44 0.81 -33.94
CA PRO A 410 7.33 1.86 -33.50
C PRO A 410 7.95 2.54 -34.72
N ALA A 411 7.92 3.87 -34.75
CA ALA A 411 8.50 4.69 -35.80
C ALA A 411 10.04 4.63 -35.82
N GLY A 412 10.66 4.20 -34.70
CA GLY A 412 12.07 3.85 -34.64
C GLY A 412 12.37 2.94 -33.46
N VAL A 413 13.42 2.14 -33.60
CA VAL A 413 14.02 1.37 -32.51
C VAL A 413 15.50 1.75 -32.37
N THR A 414 15.97 1.83 -31.13
CA THR A 414 17.34 2.19 -30.73
C THR A 414 17.75 1.30 -29.57
N ASP A 415 19.03 1.02 -29.42
CA ASP A 415 19.57 0.21 -28.33
C ASP A 415 20.82 0.84 -27.71
N SER A 416 21.28 0.28 -26.58
CA SER A 416 22.56 0.62 -25.97
C SER A 416 23.77 -0.03 -26.64
N GLY A 417 23.55 -1.00 -27.55
CA GLY A 417 24.57 -1.68 -28.34
C GLY A 417 24.21 -3.14 -28.62
N HIS A 418 24.86 -3.76 -29.60
CA HIS A 418 24.59 -5.13 -30.04
C HIS A 418 25.80 -5.87 -30.65
N GLU A 419 25.66 -7.19 -30.80
CA GLU A 419 26.55 -8.07 -31.58
C GLU A 419 26.35 -7.84 -33.09
N GLU A 420 27.43 -7.82 -33.87
CA GLU A 420 27.40 -7.60 -35.33
C GLU A 420 26.42 -8.56 -36.03
N GLY A 421 25.44 -8.00 -36.75
CA GLY A 421 24.36 -8.74 -37.41
C GLY A 421 23.12 -9.04 -36.55
N ASN A 422 23.12 -8.66 -35.27
CA ASN A 422 21.99 -8.81 -34.34
C ASN A 422 21.48 -7.44 -33.82
N GLY A 423 21.20 -6.51 -34.75
CA GLY A 423 20.77 -5.15 -34.45
C GLY A 423 19.33 -5.04 -33.90
N PRO A 424 18.95 -3.89 -33.34
CA PRO A 424 17.63 -3.67 -32.76
C PRO A 424 16.47 -3.80 -33.77
N GLU A 425 16.71 -3.50 -35.05
CA GLU A 425 15.75 -3.64 -36.15
C GLU A 425 15.20 -5.07 -36.29
N ASN A 426 16.00 -6.07 -35.94
CA ASN A 426 15.62 -7.50 -35.92
C ASN A 426 14.59 -7.85 -34.82
N THR A 427 14.06 -6.89 -34.08
CA THR A 427 12.96 -7.12 -33.11
C THR A 427 11.60 -6.69 -33.64
N ILE A 428 11.55 -6.08 -34.82
CA ILE A 428 10.34 -5.53 -35.44
C ILE A 428 10.22 -5.92 -36.93
N ASP A 429 11.06 -6.84 -37.41
CA ASP A 429 11.07 -7.33 -38.79
C ASP A 429 10.04 -8.47 -39.04
N GLY A 430 9.54 -9.09 -37.98
CA GLY A 430 8.60 -10.22 -38.03
C GLY A 430 9.25 -11.61 -38.16
N ASP A 431 10.59 -11.73 -38.11
CA ASP A 431 11.31 -12.99 -38.28
C ASP A 431 11.94 -13.48 -36.96
N LEU A 432 11.28 -14.42 -36.29
CA LEU A 432 11.78 -15.02 -35.03
C LEU A 432 13.13 -15.77 -35.16
N SER A 433 13.70 -15.89 -36.37
CA SER A 433 15.06 -16.42 -36.57
C SER A 433 16.15 -15.35 -36.55
N THR A 434 15.82 -14.08 -36.76
CA THR A 434 16.67 -12.93 -36.44
C THR A 434 16.50 -12.57 -34.95
N ARG A 435 17.35 -11.66 -34.44
CA ARG A 435 17.25 -11.15 -33.07
C ARG A 435 18.03 -9.86 -32.91
N TRP A 436 17.63 -9.04 -31.94
CA TRP A 436 18.59 -8.18 -31.24
C TRP A 436 19.42 -9.03 -30.27
N SER A 437 20.71 -8.76 -30.10
CA SER A 437 21.50 -9.39 -29.04
C SER A 437 22.64 -8.55 -28.52
N ALA A 438 22.70 -8.40 -27.20
CA ALA A 438 23.64 -7.54 -26.50
C ALA A 438 24.05 -8.12 -25.15
N GLU A 439 25.34 -8.17 -24.83
CA GLU A 439 25.84 -8.74 -23.58
C GLU A 439 25.98 -7.67 -22.47
N GLY A 440 25.53 -8.00 -21.26
CA GLY A 440 25.61 -7.15 -20.07
C GLY A 440 24.28 -6.52 -19.68
N GLU A 441 24.33 -5.40 -18.96
CA GLU A 441 23.16 -4.54 -18.74
C GLU A 441 22.93 -3.73 -20.02
N GLN A 442 21.90 -4.08 -20.79
CA GLN A 442 21.66 -3.50 -22.11
C GLN A 442 20.18 -3.20 -22.29
N TRP A 443 19.86 -2.08 -22.92
CA TRP A 443 18.49 -1.70 -23.21
C TRP A 443 18.20 -1.64 -24.70
N ILE A 444 16.95 -1.90 -25.05
CA ILE A 444 16.36 -1.63 -26.36
C ILE A 444 15.11 -0.77 -26.16
N ARG A 445 14.97 0.29 -26.96
CA ARG A 445 13.98 1.37 -26.83
C ARG A 445 13.29 1.62 -28.15
N TYR A 446 11.97 1.75 -28.08
CA TYR A 446 11.06 1.92 -29.20
C TYR A 446 10.38 3.28 -29.07
N ASP A 447 10.46 4.11 -30.11
CA ASP A 447 9.71 5.38 -30.23
C ASP A 447 8.43 5.12 -31.02
N LEU A 448 7.28 5.43 -30.42
CA LEU A 448 5.94 5.27 -31.01
C LEU A 448 5.50 6.54 -31.79
N SER A 449 6.44 7.47 -32.02
CA SER A 449 6.31 8.80 -32.64
C SER A 449 5.53 9.84 -31.84
N GLU A 450 4.49 9.44 -31.12
CA GLU A 450 3.67 10.30 -30.27
C GLU A 450 3.22 9.56 -29.01
N SER A 451 2.79 10.30 -28.00
CA SER A 451 2.30 9.74 -26.73
C SER A 451 0.96 9.02 -26.95
N ARG A 452 0.95 7.71 -26.72
CA ARG A 452 -0.19 6.81 -26.98
C ARG A 452 -0.50 5.99 -25.73
N GLU A 453 -1.77 5.68 -25.51
CA GLU A 453 -2.16 4.74 -24.46
C GLU A 453 -1.90 3.30 -24.92
N LEU A 454 -1.19 2.54 -24.08
CA LEU A 454 -0.75 1.19 -24.38
C LEU A 454 -1.43 0.18 -23.47
N SER A 455 -2.13 -0.77 -24.07
CA SER A 455 -2.80 -1.84 -23.34
C SER A 455 -1.85 -2.98 -22.99
N GLN A 456 -0.94 -3.34 -23.91
CA GLN A 456 -0.07 -4.51 -23.81
C GLN A 456 1.22 -4.34 -24.64
N VAL A 457 2.30 -4.96 -24.16
CA VAL A 457 3.43 -5.37 -25.01
C VAL A 457 3.54 -6.89 -25.01
N SER A 458 4.03 -7.50 -26.10
CA SER A 458 4.43 -8.91 -26.12
C SER A 458 5.84 -9.06 -26.64
N ILE A 459 6.66 -9.88 -25.99
CA ILE A 459 8.12 -9.96 -26.19
C ILE A 459 8.54 -11.42 -26.36
N ALA A 460 9.25 -11.75 -27.43
CA ALA A 460 9.82 -13.07 -27.68
C ALA A 460 11.32 -13.07 -27.35
N PHE A 461 11.77 -14.03 -26.54
CA PHE A 461 13.15 -14.10 -26.07
C PHE A 461 13.92 -15.26 -26.72
N PHE A 462 15.14 -15.00 -27.20
CA PHE A 462 15.94 -15.99 -27.90
C PHE A 462 16.36 -17.14 -26.97
N GLN A 463 15.96 -18.36 -27.33
CA GLN A 463 16.05 -19.56 -26.50
C GLN A 463 15.28 -19.45 -25.17
N GLY A 464 14.26 -18.59 -25.08
CA GLY A 464 13.49 -18.35 -23.85
C GLY A 464 12.78 -19.57 -23.24
N ALA A 465 12.72 -20.71 -23.96
CA ALA A 465 12.28 -22.02 -23.44
C ALA A 465 13.34 -22.82 -22.67
N ALA A 466 14.60 -22.37 -22.71
CA ALA A 466 15.71 -22.95 -21.97
C ALA A 466 16.26 -22.00 -20.88
N ARG A 467 15.85 -20.72 -20.90
CA ARG A 467 16.36 -19.68 -20.00
C ARG A 467 15.37 -18.51 -19.85
N SER A 468 15.10 -18.07 -18.62
CA SER A 468 14.45 -16.77 -18.36
C SER A 468 15.39 -15.63 -18.67
N THR A 469 14.89 -14.58 -19.33
CA THR A 469 15.55 -13.26 -19.47
C THR A 469 15.10 -12.38 -18.31
N ILE A 470 16.02 -11.71 -17.63
CA ILE A 470 15.71 -10.79 -16.54
C ILE A 470 15.68 -9.39 -17.15
N PHE A 471 14.56 -8.67 -16.96
CA PHE A 471 14.37 -7.37 -17.59
C PHE A 471 13.37 -6.47 -16.87
N ARG A 472 13.55 -5.17 -17.09
CA ARG A 472 12.59 -4.12 -16.72
C ARG A 472 11.97 -3.55 -17.98
N LEU A 473 10.68 -3.31 -17.93
CA LEU A 473 9.88 -2.69 -18.96
C LEU A 473 9.43 -1.32 -18.45
N GLU A 474 9.74 -0.28 -19.21
CA GLU A 474 9.64 1.10 -18.76
C GLU A 474 8.97 1.96 -19.83
N SER A 475 8.10 2.89 -19.43
CA SER A 475 7.51 3.92 -20.30
C SER A 475 8.09 5.30 -20.05
N SER A 476 7.98 6.15 -21.07
CA SER A 476 8.36 7.56 -21.01
C SER A 476 7.60 8.35 -22.08
N ASP A 477 7.22 9.60 -21.81
CA ASP A 477 6.66 10.51 -22.82
C ASP A 477 7.74 11.42 -23.45
N ASP A 478 8.80 11.73 -22.71
CA ASP A 478 9.90 12.62 -23.13
C ASP A 478 11.12 11.85 -23.67
N GLY A 479 11.31 10.60 -23.25
CA GLY A 479 12.47 9.74 -23.55
C GLY A 479 13.58 9.80 -22.50
N GLU A 480 13.40 10.60 -21.43
CA GLU A 480 14.37 10.94 -20.39
C GLU A 480 13.89 10.51 -19.00
N THR A 481 12.62 10.76 -18.68
CA THR A 481 11.94 10.35 -17.44
C THR A 481 11.27 8.99 -17.66
N TRP A 482 11.73 7.95 -16.95
CA TRP A 482 11.28 6.57 -17.16
C TRP A 482 10.50 6.02 -15.96
N HIS A 483 9.31 5.50 -16.22
CA HIS A 483 8.43 4.86 -15.24
C HIS A 483 8.44 3.34 -15.45
N THR A 484 8.80 2.57 -14.42
CA THR A 484 8.81 1.11 -14.52
C THR A 484 7.39 0.55 -14.49
N LEU A 485 6.98 -0.08 -15.60
CA LEU A 485 5.68 -0.74 -15.76
C LEU A 485 5.72 -2.21 -15.31
N PHE A 486 6.86 -2.88 -15.51
CA PHE A 486 7.11 -4.24 -15.05
C PHE A 486 8.61 -4.41 -14.73
N ASP A 487 8.91 -5.04 -13.60
CA ASP A 487 10.27 -5.36 -13.14
C ASP A 487 10.29 -6.84 -12.76
N GLY A 488 11.07 -7.66 -13.46
CA GLY A 488 11.06 -9.10 -13.24
C GLY A 488 11.83 -9.90 -14.28
N GLN A 489 11.29 -11.06 -14.63
CA GLN A 489 11.89 -11.98 -15.60
C GLN A 489 10.82 -12.62 -16.47
N SER A 490 11.18 -12.98 -17.70
CA SER A 490 10.34 -13.81 -18.56
C SER A 490 10.18 -15.21 -17.96
N SER A 491 9.10 -15.88 -18.33
CA SER A 491 8.70 -17.20 -17.83
C SER A 491 9.79 -18.28 -17.82
N GLY A 492 10.82 -18.15 -18.66
CA GLY A 492 11.81 -19.19 -18.94
C GLY A 492 11.21 -20.41 -19.65
N ARG A 493 10.02 -20.25 -20.24
CA ARG A 493 9.26 -21.29 -20.92
C ARG A 493 9.15 -21.01 -22.42
N PHE A 494 9.01 -19.77 -22.88
CA PHE A 494 8.60 -19.48 -24.27
C PHE A 494 9.76 -19.01 -25.16
N THR A 495 9.85 -19.52 -26.39
CA THR A 495 10.65 -18.93 -27.50
C THR A 495 9.80 -18.10 -28.47
N ASP A 496 8.50 -18.05 -28.25
CA ASP A 496 7.56 -17.16 -28.95
C ASP A 496 7.18 -16.01 -28.01
N LEU A 497 6.39 -15.05 -28.49
CA LEU A 497 5.95 -13.87 -27.76
C LEU A 497 5.29 -14.23 -26.41
N GLU A 498 5.74 -13.60 -25.32
CA GLU A 498 5.17 -13.64 -23.96
C GLU A 498 4.51 -12.28 -23.64
N PRO A 499 3.37 -12.19 -22.93
CA PRO A 499 2.56 -10.98 -22.84
C PRO A 499 2.81 -10.22 -21.53
N PHE A 500 2.88 -8.89 -21.59
CA PHE A 500 3.02 -8.03 -20.42
C PHE A 500 1.99 -6.91 -20.52
N ALA A 501 1.03 -6.91 -19.59
CA ALA A 501 -0.01 -5.90 -19.51
C ALA A 501 0.60 -4.55 -19.11
N LEU A 502 0.10 -3.46 -19.71
CA LEU A 502 0.61 -2.11 -19.47
C LEU A 502 -0.41 -1.20 -18.76
N ASN A 503 -1.59 -1.72 -18.41
CA ASN A 503 -2.63 -1.01 -17.65
C ASN A 503 -3.02 0.34 -18.27
N ASN A 504 -3.08 0.41 -19.61
CA ASN A 504 -3.32 1.62 -20.40
C ASN A 504 -2.29 2.74 -20.15
N ALA A 505 -1.06 2.40 -19.77
CA ALA A 505 0.02 3.36 -19.56
C ALA A 505 0.21 4.22 -20.83
N LYS A 506 0.16 5.53 -20.64
CA LYS A 506 0.43 6.50 -21.69
C LYS A 506 1.93 6.67 -21.85
N ALA A 507 2.41 6.53 -23.09
CA ALA A 507 3.83 6.59 -23.40
C ALA A 507 4.07 6.96 -24.87
N ARG A 508 5.10 7.75 -25.13
CA ARG A 508 5.70 7.84 -26.47
C ARG A 508 6.80 6.82 -26.68
N TYR A 509 7.59 6.54 -25.64
CA TYR A 509 8.71 5.62 -25.71
C TYR A 509 8.52 4.45 -24.75
N ILE A 510 8.87 3.26 -25.21
CA ILE A 510 8.95 2.07 -24.36
C ILE A 510 10.37 1.53 -24.40
N ARG A 511 10.94 1.19 -23.24
CA ARG A 511 12.28 0.62 -23.10
C ARG A 511 12.21 -0.70 -22.37
N ILE A 512 12.95 -1.68 -22.87
CA ILE A 512 13.29 -2.91 -22.16
C ILE A 512 14.75 -2.81 -21.75
N ALA A 513 15.03 -2.73 -20.46
CA ALA A 513 16.36 -2.81 -19.89
C ALA A 513 16.59 -4.23 -19.38
N GLY A 514 17.39 -5.02 -20.11
CA GLY A 514 17.69 -6.40 -19.79
C GLY A 514 19.04 -6.57 -19.10
N SER A 515 19.10 -7.46 -18.10
CA SER A 515 20.28 -7.80 -17.31
C SER A 515 20.86 -9.18 -17.66
N GLY A 516 20.51 -9.69 -18.84
CA GLY A 516 20.87 -11.00 -19.37
C GLY A 516 19.81 -12.06 -19.09
N ASN A 517 20.24 -13.32 -19.03
CA ASN A 517 19.36 -14.46 -18.81
C ASN A 517 19.99 -15.48 -17.84
N THR A 518 19.18 -16.44 -17.40
CA THR A 518 19.56 -17.50 -16.42
C THR A 518 20.70 -18.44 -16.86
N ILE A 519 21.24 -18.32 -18.08
CA ILE A 519 22.42 -19.06 -18.56
C ILE A 519 23.63 -18.14 -18.76
N ASN A 520 23.45 -16.94 -19.34
CA ASN A 520 24.53 -16.01 -19.64
C ASN A 520 24.05 -14.55 -19.72
N LYS A 521 24.98 -13.61 -19.82
CA LYS A 521 24.68 -12.17 -19.80
C LYS A 521 24.08 -11.60 -21.10
N TRP A 522 23.73 -12.45 -22.06
CA TRP A 522 23.16 -12.00 -23.33
C TRP A 522 21.69 -11.67 -23.18
N ASN A 523 21.34 -10.40 -23.34
CA ASN A 523 19.99 -10.01 -23.69
C ASN A 523 19.78 -10.38 -25.15
N SER A 524 18.68 -11.06 -25.43
CA SER A 524 18.37 -11.49 -26.79
C SER A 524 16.86 -11.54 -26.97
N ILE A 525 16.33 -10.60 -27.75
CA ILE A 525 14.92 -10.49 -28.10
C ILE A 525 14.81 -10.80 -29.60
N THR A 526 13.91 -11.70 -29.97
CA THR A 526 13.68 -12.13 -31.37
C THR A 526 12.54 -11.35 -32.03
N GLU A 527 11.56 -10.85 -31.28
CA GLU A 527 10.45 -10.05 -31.80
C GLU A 527 9.78 -9.32 -30.62
N ILE A 528 9.22 -8.14 -30.88
CA ILE A 528 8.36 -7.41 -29.96
C ILE A 528 7.12 -6.84 -30.67
N ARG A 529 6.02 -6.70 -29.92
CA ARG A 529 4.78 -6.08 -30.42
C ARG A 529 4.15 -5.20 -29.35
N PHE A 530 3.84 -3.95 -29.70
CA PHE A 530 3.12 -3.00 -28.86
C PHE A 530 1.68 -2.90 -29.32
N TYR A 531 0.74 -2.75 -28.39
CA TYR A 531 -0.69 -2.69 -28.69
C TYR A 531 -1.31 -1.50 -27.96
N GLY A 532 -2.04 -0.68 -28.71
CA GLY A 532 -2.74 0.50 -28.20
C GLY A 532 -4.10 0.18 -27.56
N THR A 533 -4.84 1.23 -27.22
CA THR A 533 -6.26 1.18 -26.81
C THR A 533 -7.24 1.56 -27.93
N GLU A 534 -6.75 1.97 -29.11
CA GLU A 534 -7.51 2.35 -30.32
C GLU A 534 -6.91 1.71 -31.60
N GLU A 535 -7.70 1.57 -32.67
CA GLU A 535 -7.25 1.01 -33.96
C GLU A 535 -6.28 1.94 -34.72
N ASN A 536 -5.18 1.38 -35.23
CA ASN A 536 -4.22 2.11 -36.07
C ASN A 536 -4.69 2.19 -37.53
N GLY A 537 -5.15 3.37 -37.93
CA GLY A 537 -5.58 3.69 -39.28
C GLY A 537 -4.49 3.68 -40.37
N GLY A 538 -3.98 2.50 -40.72
CA GLY A 538 -3.40 2.18 -42.04
C GLY A 538 -2.00 2.70 -42.40
N GLY A 539 -1.01 1.80 -42.42
CA GLY A 539 0.30 2.05 -43.04
C GLY A 539 1.26 0.86 -42.94
N GLY A 540 1.26 -0.03 -43.94
CA GLY A 540 2.13 -1.22 -43.97
C GLY A 540 3.57 -0.95 -44.48
N PRO A 541 4.55 -1.82 -44.17
CA PRO A 541 5.95 -1.60 -44.51
C PRO A 541 6.27 -1.88 -45.99
N GLY A 542 7.12 -1.04 -46.58
CA GLY A 542 7.68 -1.23 -47.93
C GLY A 542 9.17 -1.56 -47.89
N GLY A 543 9.58 -2.62 -48.59
CA GLY A 543 10.97 -3.11 -48.61
C GLY A 543 11.97 -2.21 -49.36
N GLY A 544 13.26 -2.36 -49.03
CA GLY A 544 14.32 -1.42 -49.44
C GLY A 544 15.08 -1.74 -50.74
N ASN A 545 16.10 -0.92 -51.02
CA ASN A 545 17.32 -1.24 -51.77
C ASN A 545 18.40 -0.13 -51.61
N ASP A 546 19.66 -0.57 -51.60
CA ASP A 546 20.98 0.12 -51.48
C ASP A 546 21.36 0.94 -52.77
N PRO A 547 22.54 1.62 -52.96
CA PRO A 547 23.64 2.11 -52.07
C PRO A 547 24.10 3.59 -52.27
N GLY A 548 25.07 4.09 -51.46
CA GLY A 548 26.06 5.07 -52.00
C GLY A 548 26.95 6.00 -51.14
N GLY A 549 27.90 5.48 -50.32
CA GLY A 549 29.30 5.97 -50.07
C GLY A 549 29.66 7.42 -49.62
N GLY A 550 30.69 7.59 -48.74
CA GLY A 550 31.15 8.96 -48.35
C GLY A 550 32.36 9.28 -47.41
N ILE A 551 33.22 8.36 -46.95
CA ILE A 551 34.66 8.56 -46.53
C ILE A 551 35.12 9.85 -45.74
N HIS A 552 35.35 9.71 -44.40
CA HIS A 552 36.57 10.13 -43.59
C HIS A 552 36.93 11.65 -43.35
N PRO A 553 37.86 12.05 -42.41
CA PRO A 553 37.79 12.00 -40.92
C PRO A 553 38.29 13.29 -40.16
N ASP A 554 38.53 13.15 -38.83
CA ASP A 554 39.51 13.83 -37.93
C ASP A 554 39.35 15.32 -37.49
N ASP A 555 38.88 15.55 -36.25
CA ASP A 555 39.60 16.07 -35.06
C ASP A 555 38.61 16.20 -33.86
N GLY A 556 38.93 16.45 -32.57
CA GLY A 556 40.19 16.42 -31.80
C GLY A 556 40.04 17.07 -30.39
N SER A 557 40.36 16.33 -29.31
CA SER A 557 40.64 16.77 -27.90
C SER A 557 39.59 17.54 -27.05
N ASP A 558 39.11 16.92 -25.94
CA ASP A 558 39.49 17.15 -24.50
C ASP A 558 39.58 18.59 -23.91
N PRO A 559 39.44 18.87 -22.59
CA PRO A 559 38.92 18.11 -21.41
C PRO A 559 37.88 18.89 -20.52
N ASP A 560 37.54 18.28 -19.37
CA ASP A 560 37.07 18.88 -18.09
C ASP A 560 35.61 19.38 -17.88
N GLY A 561 35.08 19.00 -16.70
CA GLY A 561 33.79 19.43 -16.11
C GLY A 561 32.67 18.40 -16.31
N GLY A 562 32.10 17.78 -15.28
CA GLY A 562 32.20 17.94 -13.83
C GLY A 562 30.90 17.39 -13.22
N ASN A 563 30.97 16.66 -12.11
CA ASN A 563 29.77 16.07 -11.49
C ASN A 563 28.77 17.14 -11.05
N ASP A 564 27.48 16.86 -11.24
CA ASP A 564 26.41 17.32 -10.33
C ASP A 564 25.35 16.21 -10.21
N PRO A 565 24.82 15.87 -9.01
CA PRO A 565 24.02 14.67 -8.82
C PRO A 565 22.53 14.93 -8.56
N GLY A 566 21.68 14.02 -9.04
CA GLY A 566 20.45 13.65 -8.33
C GLY A 566 19.11 13.95 -9.01
N THR A 567 18.54 12.91 -9.62
CA THR A 567 17.10 12.57 -9.47
C THR A 567 16.99 11.04 -9.40
N GLY A 568 16.32 10.51 -8.38
CA GLY A 568 16.50 9.13 -7.93
C GLY A 568 15.36 8.17 -8.29
N ALA A 569 15.55 7.37 -9.33
CA ALA A 569 14.88 6.06 -9.42
C ALA A 569 15.66 5.02 -8.58
N PRO A 570 14.99 4.05 -7.91
CA PRO A 570 15.69 3.00 -7.18
C PRO A 570 16.62 2.16 -8.07
N SER A 571 17.78 1.77 -7.54
CA SER A 571 18.70 0.93 -8.32
C SER A 571 18.22 -0.52 -8.41
N ALA A 572 18.56 -1.18 -9.53
CA ALA A 572 18.24 -2.59 -9.76
C ALA A 572 18.97 -3.56 -8.80
N ASP A 573 19.99 -3.09 -8.08
CA ASP A 573 20.80 -3.89 -7.15
C ASP A 573 20.37 -3.71 -5.68
N ARG A 574 19.28 -2.98 -5.44
CA ARG A 574 18.68 -2.75 -4.12
C ARG A 574 17.87 -3.97 -3.66
N ARG A 575 18.18 -4.51 -2.48
CA ARG A 575 17.36 -5.50 -1.78
C ARG A 575 16.66 -4.85 -0.58
N VAL A 576 15.40 -5.21 -0.34
CA VAL A 576 14.54 -4.65 0.73
C VAL A 576 13.81 -5.79 1.45
N ASN A 577 13.63 -5.69 2.76
CA ASN A 577 12.74 -6.56 3.54
C ASN A 577 12.12 -5.81 4.74
N ALA A 578 10.83 -5.49 4.62
CA ALA A 578 9.99 -4.94 5.70
C ALA A 578 9.15 -6.03 6.41
N PHE A 579 9.51 -7.31 6.25
CA PHE A 579 8.91 -8.48 6.93
C PHE A 579 7.40 -8.73 6.71
N GLU A 580 6.70 -7.88 5.96
CA GLU A 580 5.25 -7.94 5.71
C GLU A 580 4.74 -9.25 5.09
N LEU A 581 5.53 -9.95 4.27
CA LEU A 581 5.16 -11.26 3.69
C LEU A 581 5.32 -12.44 4.67
N GLY A 582 5.73 -12.15 5.91
CA GLY A 582 5.80 -13.11 7.02
C GLY A 582 4.44 -13.34 7.69
N THR A 583 4.27 -14.52 8.28
CA THR A 583 3.05 -14.90 9.02
C THR A 583 3.22 -14.56 10.50
N ALA A 584 2.34 -13.71 11.04
CA ALA A 584 2.37 -13.30 12.43
C ALA A 584 2.39 -14.50 13.40
N GLY A 585 3.23 -14.40 14.43
CA GLY A 585 3.43 -15.47 15.42
C GLY A 585 4.31 -16.64 14.95
N GLN A 586 4.69 -16.72 13.67
CA GLN A 586 5.54 -17.79 13.15
C GLN A 586 7.03 -17.41 13.10
N PRO A 587 7.94 -18.39 13.20
CA PRO A 587 9.35 -18.27 12.83
C PRO A 587 9.55 -17.62 11.46
N TYR A 588 10.53 -16.74 11.34
CA TYR A 588 10.91 -16.16 10.05
C TYR A 588 11.99 -17.02 9.39
N SER A 589 11.62 -17.75 8.34
CA SER A 589 12.44 -18.81 7.74
C SER A 589 13.24 -18.33 6.52
N LEU A 590 14.16 -19.19 6.03
CA LEU A 590 14.83 -18.97 4.74
C LEU A 590 13.85 -18.81 3.56
N ASN A 591 12.67 -19.43 3.63
CA ASN A 591 11.67 -19.26 2.57
C ASN A 591 11.00 -17.89 2.63
N ASP A 592 10.87 -17.30 3.81
CA ASP A 592 10.28 -15.97 3.95
C ASP A 592 11.26 -14.88 3.50
N TRP A 593 12.55 -15.02 3.79
CA TRP A 593 13.60 -14.21 3.17
C TRP A 593 13.58 -14.32 1.63
N ARG A 594 13.43 -15.53 1.06
CA ARG A 594 13.36 -15.74 -0.39
C ARG A 594 12.16 -15.06 -1.07
N LYS A 595 11.02 -14.90 -0.38
CA LYS A 595 9.87 -14.12 -0.91
C LYS A 595 10.23 -12.67 -1.21
N MET A 596 11.28 -12.15 -0.55
CA MET A 596 11.77 -10.77 -0.67
C MET A 596 13.10 -10.69 -1.46
N ASP A 597 13.43 -11.71 -2.25
CA ASP A 597 14.73 -11.89 -2.96
C ASP A 597 15.98 -12.00 -2.06
N TRP A 598 15.85 -12.35 -0.78
CA TRP A 598 17.01 -12.59 0.09
C TRP A 598 17.41 -14.07 0.08
N THR A 599 18.53 -14.37 -0.59
CA THR A 599 19.05 -15.75 -0.70
C THR A 599 20.19 -15.98 0.28
N ALA A 600 19.92 -16.77 1.33
CA ALA A 600 20.91 -17.30 2.25
C ALA A 600 21.11 -18.82 2.11
N LYS A 601 22.35 -19.26 2.30
CA LYS A 601 22.78 -20.68 2.20
C LYS A 601 22.39 -21.51 3.43
N TRP A 602 22.30 -20.87 4.59
CA TRP A 602 21.92 -21.48 5.87
C TRP A 602 21.29 -20.44 6.78
N LEU A 603 20.66 -20.89 7.86
CA LEU A 603 20.05 -20.04 8.88
C LEU A 603 20.26 -20.67 10.26
N LEU A 604 20.54 -19.84 11.26
CA LEU A 604 20.60 -20.24 12.67
C LEU A 604 19.61 -19.42 13.49
N GLY A 605 18.90 -20.09 14.40
CA GLY A 605 17.96 -19.46 15.32
C GLY A 605 16.59 -19.13 14.74
N ASP A 606 16.12 -19.86 13.73
CA ASP A 606 14.74 -19.77 13.25
C ASP A 606 13.72 -20.02 14.37
N ASP A 607 14.00 -20.97 15.26
CA ASP A 607 13.27 -21.19 16.52
C ASP A 607 13.25 -20.01 17.50
N ARG A 608 14.14 -19.02 17.28
CA ARG A 608 14.30 -17.79 18.07
C ARG A 608 13.96 -16.52 17.29
N SER A 609 13.48 -16.64 16.06
CA SER A 609 12.84 -15.52 15.36
C SER A 609 11.33 -15.66 15.40
N GLN A 610 10.63 -14.54 15.27
CA GLN A 610 9.18 -14.52 15.15
C GLN A 610 8.76 -13.27 14.39
N ILE A 611 7.73 -13.38 13.55
CA ILE A 611 7.07 -12.19 13.02
C ILE A 611 6.10 -11.65 14.07
N ASP A 612 6.36 -10.43 14.50
CA ASP A 612 5.58 -9.72 15.52
C ASP A 612 4.69 -8.69 14.84
N ALA A 613 3.39 -8.70 15.15
CA ALA A 613 2.40 -7.78 14.61
C ALA A 613 1.96 -6.72 15.65
N ASP A 614 2.44 -6.83 16.89
CA ASP A 614 2.16 -5.86 17.96
C ASP A 614 3.23 -4.75 18.00
N VAL A 615 4.40 -5.01 17.41
CA VAL A 615 5.56 -4.11 17.40
C VAL A 615 6.18 -4.09 16.00
N SER A 616 5.95 -3.01 15.25
CA SER A 616 6.65 -2.71 14.00
C SER A 616 7.12 -1.25 13.98
N HIS A 617 7.97 -0.90 13.02
CA HIS A 617 8.37 0.47 12.72
C HIS A 617 7.48 1.03 11.61
N SER A 618 7.42 0.32 10.48
CA SER A 618 6.53 0.60 9.36
C SER A 618 5.46 -0.49 9.24
N GLY A 619 4.58 -0.37 8.24
CA GLY A 619 3.58 -1.39 7.92
C GLY A 619 2.74 -1.90 9.11
N PHE A 620 2.75 -3.21 9.29
CA PHE A 620 1.99 -3.98 10.28
C PHE A 620 2.81 -5.09 10.97
N LYS A 621 4.04 -5.38 10.53
CA LYS A 621 4.83 -6.52 11.02
C LYS A 621 6.31 -6.20 11.10
N SER A 622 7.03 -6.81 12.05
CA SER A 622 8.50 -6.78 12.08
C SER A 622 9.12 -8.09 12.50
N LEU A 623 10.44 -8.22 12.34
CA LEU A 623 11.21 -9.38 12.77
C LEU A 623 11.65 -9.23 14.24
N LYS A 624 11.01 -9.98 15.14
CA LYS A 624 11.45 -10.15 16.53
C LYS A 624 12.50 -11.24 16.63
N VAL A 625 13.58 -10.97 17.36
CA VAL A 625 14.66 -11.93 17.66
C VAL A 625 14.81 -12.10 19.17
N LEU A 626 14.79 -13.35 19.63
CA LEU A 626 15.00 -13.76 21.02
C LEU A 626 16.48 -14.04 21.32
N TYR A 627 16.96 -13.48 22.42
CA TYR A 627 18.27 -13.70 23.00
C TYR A 627 18.07 -14.36 24.38
N PRO A 628 18.16 -15.70 24.49
CA PRO A 628 17.84 -16.40 25.72
C PRO A 628 18.84 -16.10 26.85
N LYS A 629 18.32 -16.02 28.07
CA LYS A 629 19.11 -15.85 29.30
C LYS A 629 20.23 -16.88 29.39
N GLY A 630 21.44 -16.41 29.71
CA GLY A 630 22.59 -17.31 29.90
C GLY A 630 23.20 -17.87 28.61
N LYS A 631 22.70 -17.49 27.42
CA LYS A 631 23.21 -17.97 26.13
C LYS A 631 24.06 -16.92 25.41
N ILE A 632 25.06 -17.39 24.68
CA ILE A 632 26.01 -16.61 23.87
C ILE A 632 26.32 -17.37 22.57
N GLY A 633 26.81 -16.65 21.56
CA GLY A 633 27.14 -17.21 20.26
C GLY A 633 25.90 -17.45 19.37
N PRO A 634 26.09 -17.58 18.04
CA PRO A 634 24.99 -17.64 17.08
C PRO A 634 24.18 -18.95 17.12
N GLU A 635 24.77 -20.05 17.58
CA GLU A 635 24.07 -21.35 17.69
C GLU A 635 22.99 -21.32 18.78
N ASP A 636 23.22 -20.56 19.84
CA ASP A 636 22.50 -20.63 21.12
C ASP A 636 21.76 -19.32 21.49
N SER A 637 22.13 -18.20 20.87
CA SER A 637 21.52 -16.87 21.07
C SER A 637 21.17 -16.22 19.75
N GLY A 638 19.98 -15.61 19.67
CA GLY A 638 19.61 -14.74 18.57
C GLY A 638 19.45 -15.44 17.22
N TYR A 639 19.73 -14.70 16.14
CA TYR A 639 19.42 -15.05 14.75
C TYR A 639 20.59 -14.71 13.81
N GLN A 640 20.92 -15.62 12.88
CA GLN A 640 22.00 -15.39 11.91
C GLN A 640 21.71 -15.99 10.53
N ALA A 641 21.86 -15.17 9.49
CA ALA A 641 21.72 -15.53 8.07
C ALA A 641 22.76 -14.81 7.20
N PRO A 642 23.55 -15.51 6.37
CA PRO A 642 24.43 -14.90 5.39
C PRO A 642 23.75 -14.79 4.03
N PHE A 643 23.50 -13.58 3.57
CA PHE A 643 22.94 -13.32 2.25
C PHE A 643 24.06 -12.95 1.28
N GLU A 644 23.99 -13.50 0.06
CA GLU A 644 24.83 -13.02 -1.04
C GLU A 644 24.21 -11.72 -1.59
N VAL A 645 25.06 -10.75 -1.91
CA VAL A 645 24.70 -9.51 -2.62
C VAL A 645 25.60 -9.34 -3.85
N LYS A 646 25.26 -8.44 -4.77
CA LYS A 646 26.05 -8.26 -6.00
C LYS A 646 27.44 -7.69 -5.64
N PRO A 647 28.55 -8.26 -6.10
CA PRO A 647 29.89 -7.78 -5.75
C PRO A 647 30.13 -6.32 -6.18
N ALA A 648 30.34 -5.40 -5.23
CA ALA A 648 30.69 -4.00 -5.50
C ALA A 648 31.80 -3.46 -4.58
N ASP A 649 32.59 -2.51 -5.08
CA ASP A 649 33.70 -1.91 -4.34
C ASP A 649 33.21 -0.98 -3.21
N GLU A 650 31.94 -0.58 -3.27
CA GLU A 650 31.26 0.20 -2.24
C GLU A 650 29.83 -0.33 -2.09
N TYR A 651 29.37 -0.46 -0.85
CA TYR A 651 28.01 -0.91 -0.54
C TYR A 651 27.46 -0.18 0.67
N TYR A 652 26.14 -0.04 0.69
CA TYR A 652 25.38 0.59 1.74
C TYR A 652 24.34 -0.38 2.31
N LEU A 653 24.02 -0.23 3.59
CA LEU A 653 22.90 -0.89 4.26
C LEU A 653 22.12 0.14 5.08
N SER A 654 20.82 -0.09 5.23
CA SER A 654 19.96 0.56 6.23
C SER A 654 19.11 -0.48 6.96
N TYR A 655 18.76 -0.21 8.21
CA TYR A 655 17.69 -0.92 8.90
C TYR A 655 17.20 -0.15 10.12
N TRP A 656 15.94 -0.37 10.49
CA TRP A 656 15.38 0.06 11.76
C TRP A 656 15.51 -1.04 12.80
N VAL A 657 15.77 -0.64 14.04
CA VAL A 657 16.01 -1.56 15.15
C VAL A 657 15.47 -0.98 16.46
N ARG A 658 14.91 -1.86 17.31
CA ARG A 658 14.38 -1.51 18.64
C ARG A 658 14.76 -2.58 19.66
N PHE A 659 15.42 -2.18 20.74
CA PHE A 659 15.67 -3.05 21.89
C PHE A 659 14.46 -3.12 22.83
N ASP A 660 14.24 -4.25 23.48
CA ASP A 660 13.32 -4.38 24.63
C ASP A 660 13.64 -3.37 25.74
N GLU A 661 12.61 -2.82 26.38
CA GLU A 661 12.72 -1.98 27.59
C GLU A 661 13.53 -2.68 28.69
N ASN A 662 13.43 -4.00 28.77
CA ASN A 662 14.16 -4.85 29.73
C ASN A 662 15.40 -5.51 29.15
N PHE A 663 15.85 -5.13 27.94
CA PHE A 663 17.00 -5.74 27.25
C PHE A 663 18.24 -5.79 28.16
N SER A 664 18.87 -6.94 28.28
CA SER A 664 20.06 -7.11 29.12
C SER A 664 21.32 -6.68 28.36
N TRP A 665 22.06 -5.67 28.82
CA TRP A 665 23.38 -5.41 28.23
C TRP A 665 24.43 -6.48 28.62
N GLY A 666 24.21 -7.21 29.74
CA GLY A 666 24.95 -8.40 30.19
C GLY A 666 25.35 -8.41 31.69
N THR A 667 26.12 -9.42 32.14
CA THR A 667 26.67 -9.64 33.51
C THR A 667 28.00 -8.96 33.97
N LYS A 668 29.20 -9.11 33.33
CA LYS A 668 30.44 -8.31 33.60
C LYS A 668 31.21 -7.61 32.44
N GLN A 669 31.34 -8.16 31.23
CA GLN A 669 32.07 -7.56 30.08
C GLN A 669 31.35 -7.88 28.77
N PHE A 670 30.89 -6.89 28.01
CA PHE A 670 29.86 -7.13 26.98
C PHE A 670 30.14 -6.55 25.63
N GLY A 671 29.65 -7.32 24.66
CA GLY A 671 29.01 -6.81 23.46
C GLY A 671 28.30 -7.94 22.72
N GLY A 672 27.33 -7.59 21.89
CA GLY A 672 26.72 -8.51 20.92
C GLY A 672 26.76 -7.91 19.52
N LYS A 673 26.57 -8.76 18.50
CA LYS A 673 26.47 -8.31 17.11
C LYS A 673 25.01 -7.91 16.89
N LEU A 674 24.79 -6.85 16.11
CA LEU A 674 23.47 -6.24 15.95
C LEU A 674 23.06 -6.21 14.48
N GLY A 675 21.86 -6.73 14.18
CA GLY A 675 21.20 -6.57 12.89
C GLY A 675 21.99 -7.12 11.72
N ILE A 676 22.13 -6.33 10.66
CA ILE A 676 22.83 -6.69 9.42
C ILE A 676 24.12 -5.88 9.25
N GLY A 677 25.16 -6.52 8.71
CA GLY A 677 26.44 -5.89 8.36
C GLY A 677 26.99 -6.41 7.04
N LEU A 678 27.98 -5.72 6.48
CA LEU A 678 28.54 -6.02 5.15
C LEU A 678 29.85 -6.81 5.24
N ALA A 679 30.09 -7.69 4.27
CA ALA A 679 31.27 -8.53 4.19
C ALA A 679 31.68 -8.79 2.73
N GLY A 680 32.93 -9.23 2.55
CA GLY A 680 33.50 -9.55 1.25
C GLY A 680 34.34 -10.81 1.26
N GLY A 681 34.46 -11.48 0.11
CA GLY A 681 35.34 -12.64 -0.08
C GLY A 681 34.97 -13.81 0.82
N ALA A 682 35.95 -14.46 1.44
CA ALA A 682 35.69 -15.53 2.42
C ALA A 682 35.18 -15.03 3.80
N ALA A 683 34.92 -13.72 3.94
CA ALA A 683 34.30 -13.10 5.11
C ALA A 683 34.99 -13.43 6.46
N CYS A 684 36.31 -13.24 6.54
CA CYS A 684 37.10 -13.47 7.75
C CYS A 684 36.41 -12.91 9.01
N SER A 685 36.29 -13.78 10.01
CA SER A 685 35.62 -13.48 11.28
C SER A 685 35.93 -14.53 12.33
N GLY A 686 35.39 -14.37 13.55
CA GLY A 686 35.37 -15.44 14.55
C GLY A 686 36.72 -15.81 15.16
N GLY A 687 37.70 -14.90 15.15
CA GLY A 687 39.07 -15.17 15.61
C GLY A 687 40.06 -15.52 14.50
N GLN A 688 39.63 -15.49 13.23
CA GLN A 688 40.53 -15.61 12.09
C GLN A 688 41.23 -14.28 11.79
N ILE A 689 42.56 -14.31 11.65
CA ILE A 689 43.35 -13.19 11.13
C ILE A 689 43.02 -13.01 9.64
N CYS A 690 42.72 -11.78 9.24
CA CYS A 690 42.48 -11.43 7.84
C CYS A 690 43.82 -11.17 7.14
N THR A 691 44.07 -11.93 6.08
CA THR A 691 45.32 -11.97 5.32
C THR A 691 45.29 -11.07 4.08
N GLY A 692 44.10 -10.62 3.67
CA GLY A 692 43.85 -9.95 2.40
C GLY A 692 43.34 -10.90 1.30
N GLU A 693 43.43 -12.22 1.51
CA GLU A 693 42.92 -13.24 0.58
C GLU A 693 41.71 -14.03 1.13
N ASN A 694 41.44 -13.93 2.43
CA ASN A 694 40.29 -14.57 3.10
C ASN A 694 39.14 -13.58 3.41
N GLY A 695 39.02 -12.53 2.60
CA GLY A 695 37.93 -11.56 2.70
C GLY A 695 37.99 -10.63 3.93
N PHE A 696 36.84 -10.05 4.27
CA PHE A 696 36.65 -9.07 5.35
C PHE A 696 35.21 -9.07 5.88
N SER A 697 34.96 -8.47 7.05
CA SER A 697 33.59 -8.21 7.54
C SER A 697 33.50 -6.95 8.40
N SER A 698 32.39 -6.22 8.31
CA SER A 698 32.06 -5.04 9.11
C SER A 698 30.64 -5.19 9.65
N ARG A 699 30.46 -5.09 10.96
CA ARG A 699 29.16 -5.29 11.65
C ARG A 699 29.01 -4.33 12.81
N LEU A 700 27.80 -3.89 13.10
CA LEU A 700 27.54 -3.16 14.35
C LEU A 700 27.61 -4.09 15.55
N ILE A 701 28.07 -3.51 16.66
CA ILE A 701 27.99 -4.10 17.99
C ILE A 701 27.42 -3.08 18.99
N TRP A 702 26.74 -3.57 20.01
CA TRP A 702 26.64 -2.85 21.28
C TRP A 702 27.76 -3.29 22.21
N ARG A 703 28.09 -2.48 23.21
CA ARG A 703 28.94 -2.84 24.34
C ARG A 703 28.19 -2.70 25.66
N LYS A 704 28.93 -2.64 26.77
CA LYS A 704 28.40 -2.26 28.07
C LYS A 704 27.57 -0.98 28.01
N ASP A 705 26.52 -0.99 28.83
CA ASP A 705 25.59 0.11 29.02
C ASP A 705 24.85 0.56 27.74
N GLY A 706 25.00 -0.18 26.64
CA GLY A 706 24.41 0.10 25.32
C GLY A 706 25.29 0.93 24.38
N GLN A 707 26.57 1.17 24.72
CA GLN A 707 27.45 1.98 23.88
C GLN A 707 27.61 1.34 22.49
N ALA A 708 27.45 2.12 21.42
CA ALA A 708 27.50 1.66 20.05
C ALA A 708 28.94 1.67 19.50
N ALA A 709 29.29 0.64 18.73
CA ALA A 709 30.54 0.59 17.98
C ALA A 709 30.36 -0.20 16.67
N VAL A 710 31.26 0.02 15.73
CA VAL A 710 31.42 -0.84 14.54
C VAL A 710 32.62 -1.75 14.73
N TYR A 711 32.47 -3.02 14.32
CA TYR A 711 33.42 -4.10 14.52
C TYR A 711 33.92 -4.61 13.18
N ILE A 712 35.20 -4.40 12.91
CA ILE A 712 35.80 -4.47 11.57
C ILE A 712 36.90 -5.54 11.55
N TYR A 713 36.77 -6.50 10.64
CA TYR A 713 37.78 -7.49 10.29
C TYR A 713 38.50 -7.03 9.03
N SER A 714 39.78 -6.66 9.16
CA SER A 714 40.62 -6.14 8.07
C SER A 714 42.07 -6.63 8.22
N MET A 715 42.90 -6.40 7.19
CA MET A 715 44.33 -6.71 7.25
C MET A 715 45.03 -5.80 8.26
N GLY A 716 45.85 -6.40 9.12
CA GLY A 716 46.62 -5.65 10.11
C GLY A 716 45.83 -5.22 11.34
N ASN A 717 44.64 -5.79 11.57
CA ASN A 717 43.94 -5.70 12.85
C ASN A 717 44.88 -5.91 14.05
N ALA A 718 44.61 -5.22 15.16
CA ALA A 718 45.48 -5.22 16.34
C ALA A 718 45.61 -6.59 17.03
N GLY A 719 44.72 -7.54 16.72
CA GLY A 719 44.76 -8.92 17.17
C GLY A 719 44.03 -9.88 16.25
N GLN A 720 43.77 -11.10 16.72
CA GLN A 720 43.05 -12.13 15.96
C GLN A 720 41.53 -11.87 15.80
N TYR A 721 41.02 -10.83 16.46
CA TYR A 721 39.61 -10.44 16.47
C TYR A 721 39.40 -9.16 15.66
N GLY A 722 38.15 -8.70 15.56
CA GLY A 722 37.86 -7.44 14.89
C GLY A 722 38.46 -6.27 15.66
N ASP A 723 38.85 -5.22 14.94
CA ASP A 723 39.12 -3.92 15.54
C ASP A 723 37.76 -3.24 15.77
N GLU A 724 37.67 -2.40 16.81
CA GLU A 724 36.44 -1.71 17.17
C GLU A 724 36.63 -0.20 17.06
N ALA A 725 35.67 0.48 16.44
CA ALA A 725 35.59 1.94 16.44
C ALA A 725 34.28 2.40 17.07
N ASP A 726 34.37 3.31 18.04
CA ASP A 726 33.23 3.88 18.74
C ASP A 726 32.41 4.73 17.77
N LEU A 727 31.08 4.60 17.85
CA LEU A 727 30.18 5.59 17.27
C LEU A 727 30.13 6.79 18.23
N ASN A 728 30.45 7.97 17.71
CA ASN A 728 30.44 9.23 18.41
C ASN A 728 29.74 10.30 17.57
N TYR A 729 28.92 11.13 18.19
CA TYR A 729 28.42 12.36 17.55
C TYR A 729 29.59 13.28 17.17
N ARG A 730 29.36 14.26 16.29
CA ARG A 730 30.40 15.20 15.80
C ARG A 730 31.20 15.89 16.91
N ASN A 731 30.57 16.12 18.06
CA ASN A 731 31.19 16.68 19.26
C ASN A 731 32.10 15.70 20.05
N GLY A 732 32.28 14.46 19.59
CA GLY A 732 33.08 13.41 20.23
C GLY A 732 32.36 12.63 21.34
N SER A 733 31.07 12.86 21.58
CA SER A 733 30.30 12.13 22.60
C SER A 733 29.86 10.75 22.09
N PRO A 734 30.02 9.67 22.87
CA PRO A 734 29.64 8.32 22.44
C PRO A 734 28.13 8.14 22.27
N VAL A 735 27.76 7.44 21.19
CA VAL A 735 26.39 6.98 20.91
C VAL A 735 26.06 5.80 21.81
N TYR A 736 24.85 5.79 22.37
CA TYR A 736 24.29 4.67 23.13
C TYR A 736 22.93 4.32 22.55
N PHE A 737 22.69 3.04 22.28
CA PHE A 737 21.40 2.59 21.77
C PHE A 737 20.31 2.69 22.84
N PRO A 738 19.13 3.25 22.51
CA PRO A 738 18.01 3.33 23.43
C PRO A 738 17.33 1.97 23.61
N LYS A 739 16.55 1.84 24.69
CA LYS A 739 15.65 0.72 24.94
C LYS A 739 14.21 1.20 24.82
N GLY A 740 13.34 0.39 24.25
CA GLY A 740 11.92 0.71 24.05
C GLY A 740 11.61 1.62 22.86
N GLU A 741 12.63 2.15 22.19
CA GLU A 741 12.53 3.11 21.08
C GLU A 741 13.11 2.52 19.79
N TRP A 742 12.52 2.86 18.65
CA TRP A 742 13.06 2.57 17.32
C TRP A 742 14.14 3.59 16.95
N PHE A 743 15.21 3.12 16.32
CA PHE A 743 16.24 3.96 15.72
C PHE A 743 16.76 3.34 14.42
N ASN A 744 17.27 4.19 13.53
CA ASN A 744 17.81 3.83 12.23
C ASN A 744 19.35 3.78 12.26
N ILE A 745 19.89 2.78 11.56
CA ILE A 745 21.31 2.66 11.25
C ILE A 745 21.49 2.67 9.74
N VAL A 746 22.37 3.53 9.24
CA VAL A 746 22.95 3.40 7.89
C VAL A 746 24.44 3.07 8.03
N GLN A 747 24.92 2.05 7.32
CA GLN A 747 26.36 1.77 7.19
C GLN A 747 26.78 1.78 5.72
N ARG A 748 27.93 2.40 5.45
CA ARG A 748 28.67 2.33 4.18
C ARG A 748 29.97 1.56 4.42
N VAL A 749 30.33 0.68 3.48
CA VAL A 749 31.64 0.04 3.42
C VAL A 749 32.22 0.23 2.03
N LYS A 750 33.45 0.75 1.96
CA LYS A 750 34.24 0.90 0.73
C LYS A 750 35.49 0.04 0.82
N VAL A 751 35.68 -0.85 -0.14
CA VAL A 751 36.86 -1.71 -0.26
C VAL A 751 38.06 -0.89 -0.72
N ASN A 752 39.25 -1.25 -0.26
CA ASN A 752 40.48 -0.62 -0.71
C ASN A 752 40.80 -0.96 -2.17
N THR A 753 41.56 -0.10 -2.83
CA THR A 753 42.17 -0.42 -4.13
C THR A 753 43.40 -1.31 -3.94
N VAL A 754 43.76 -2.03 -5.00
CA VAL A 754 44.93 -2.92 -5.03
C VAL A 754 45.84 -2.51 -6.19
N THR A 755 47.12 -2.28 -5.90
CA THR A 755 48.13 -1.94 -6.92
C THR A 755 49.24 -2.98 -6.89
N ASN A 756 49.48 -3.67 -8.01
CA ASN A 756 50.49 -4.73 -8.12
C ASN A 756 50.39 -5.83 -7.04
N GLY A 757 49.16 -6.18 -6.63
CA GLY A 757 48.90 -7.17 -5.56
C GLY A 757 49.12 -6.65 -4.13
N GLN A 758 49.33 -5.34 -3.94
CA GLN A 758 49.43 -4.71 -2.61
C GLN A 758 48.17 -3.90 -2.30
N ALA A 759 47.66 -4.06 -1.07
CA ALA A 759 46.50 -3.35 -0.56
C ALA A 759 46.84 -1.89 -0.21
N ASN A 760 46.17 -0.95 -0.87
CA ASN A 760 46.28 0.48 -0.56
C ASN A 760 45.48 0.82 0.72
N PRO A 761 45.87 1.84 1.50
CA PRO A 761 45.14 2.28 2.69
C PRO A 761 44.02 3.27 2.33
N ASP A 762 43.08 2.87 1.50
CA ASP A 762 41.98 3.70 0.99
C ASP A 762 40.59 3.06 1.15
N GLY A 763 40.52 1.92 1.85
CA GLY A 763 39.26 1.36 2.33
C GLY A 763 38.66 2.18 3.48
N GLU A 764 37.33 2.21 3.54
CA GLU A 764 36.57 3.00 4.53
C GLU A 764 35.38 2.20 5.10
N VAL A 765 35.04 2.48 6.36
CA VAL A 765 33.73 2.15 6.95
C VAL A 765 33.15 3.42 7.55
N GLU A 766 31.89 3.71 7.28
CA GLU A 766 31.22 4.94 7.70
C GLU A 766 29.80 4.62 8.18
N ILE A 767 29.37 5.22 9.29
CA ILE A 767 28.11 4.90 9.96
C ILE A 767 27.34 6.19 10.25
N TRP A 768 26.04 6.17 9.99
CA TRP A 768 25.09 7.18 10.45
C TRP A 768 24.08 6.55 11.42
N TYR A 769 23.73 7.30 12.46
CA TYR A 769 22.77 6.94 13.49
C TYR A 769 21.63 7.97 13.47
N ASN A 770 20.40 7.55 13.20
CA ASN A 770 19.25 8.45 12.96
C ASN A 770 19.60 9.61 11.99
N GLY A 771 20.23 9.27 10.85
CA GLY A 771 20.69 10.24 9.84
C GLY A 771 21.93 11.06 10.22
N GLN A 772 22.34 11.13 11.48
CA GLN A 772 23.54 11.87 11.90
C GLN A 772 24.80 11.02 11.69
N HIS A 773 25.85 11.58 11.06
CA HIS A 773 27.13 10.90 10.90
C HIS A 773 27.77 10.59 12.27
N ALA A 774 28.02 9.31 12.53
CA ALA A 774 28.39 8.78 13.84
C ALA A 774 29.79 8.15 13.89
N THR A 775 30.36 7.65 12.79
CA THR A 775 31.80 7.30 12.78
C THR A 775 32.31 7.12 11.36
N LYS A 776 33.60 7.40 11.16
CA LYS A 776 34.32 7.06 9.93
C LYS A 776 35.68 6.48 10.25
N VAL A 777 35.94 5.28 9.73
CA VAL A 777 37.22 4.58 9.83
C VAL A 777 37.80 4.50 8.43
N SER A 778 38.76 5.37 8.12
CA SER A 778 39.51 5.39 6.84
C SER A 778 40.91 4.79 7.02
N GLY A 779 41.60 4.52 5.90
CA GLY A 779 42.95 3.95 5.92
C GLY A 779 43.00 2.42 6.00
N LEU A 780 41.83 1.77 5.90
CA LEU A 780 41.69 0.33 6.02
C LEU A 780 42.26 -0.39 4.80
N ARG A 781 42.78 -1.59 5.05
CA ARG A 781 43.18 -2.56 4.02
C ARG A 781 42.34 -3.81 4.25
N PHE A 782 41.37 -4.04 3.40
CA PHE A 782 40.53 -5.23 3.46
C PHE A 782 41.13 -6.40 2.67
N VAL A 783 41.62 -6.12 1.46
CA VAL A 783 41.95 -7.16 0.46
C VAL A 783 43.23 -6.87 -0.31
N THR A 784 43.98 -7.92 -0.67
CA THR A 784 45.09 -7.90 -1.64
C THR A 784 44.72 -8.53 -2.99
N ASN A 785 43.53 -9.13 -3.06
CA ASN A 785 42.96 -9.74 -4.26
C ASN A 785 41.85 -8.84 -4.84
N ALA A 786 40.96 -9.40 -5.66
CA ALA A 786 39.83 -8.69 -6.27
C ALA A 786 38.50 -8.89 -5.51
N ASP A 787 38.53 -9.34 -4.26
CA ASP A 787 37.32 -9.52 -3.45
C ASP A 787 36.65 -8.16 -3.19
N LYS A 788 35.33 -8.12 -3.35
CA LYS A 788 34.48 -6.92 -3.18
C LYS A 788 33.53 -7.11 -1.99
N VAL A 789 32.71 -6.11 -1.66
CA VAL A 789 31.54 -6.36 -0.80
C VAL A 789 30.58 -7.22 -1.61
N ASP A 790 30.41 -8.48 -1.21
CA ASP A 790 29.60 -9.47 -1.92
C ASP A 790 28.62 -10.20 -0.99
N LYS A 791 28.62 -9.89 0.31
CA LYS A 791 27.71 -10.49 1.30
C LYS A 791 27.14 -9.47 2.27
N ALA A 792 25.88 -9.67 2.62
CA ALA A 792 25.22 -9.01 3.74
C ALA A 792 24.88 -10.06 4.80
N TYR A 793 25.47 -9.93 5.99
CA TYR A 793 25.32 -10.87 7.10
C TYR A 793 24.36 -10.31 8.13
N PHE A 794 23.13 -10.84 8.18
CA PHE A 794 22.31 -10.68 9.37
C PHE A 794 22.96 -11.52 10.47
N SER A 795 23.42 -10.88 11.53
CA SER A 795 24.24 -11.47 12.58
C SER A 795 23.89 -10.81 13.90
N SER A 796 22.88 -11.35 14.57
CA SER A 796 22.36 -10.73 15.80
C SER A 796 22.34 -11.70 16.97
N PHE A 797 23.33 -11.60 17.86
CA PHE A 797 23.56 -12.53 18.97
C PHE A 797 24.51 -11.94 20.04
N PHE A 798 24.40 -12.40 21.30
CA PHE A 798 25.38 -12.03 22.34
C PHE A 798 26.76 -12.62 22.02
N GLY A 799 27.79 -11.78 22.04
CA GLY A 799 29.15 -12.14 21.65
C GLY A 799 29.95 -12.82 22.75
N GLY A 800 31.27 -12.90 22.55
CA GLY A 800 32.20 -13.44 23.52
C GLY A 800 32.24 -14.97 23.59
N ALA A 801 33.01 -15.47 24.56
CA ALA A 801 33.22 -16.89 24.82
C ALA A 801 33.25 -17.21 26.33
N THR A 802 32.81 -16.28 27.17
CA THR A 802 32.81 -16.40 28.64
C THR A 802 31.44 -16.01 29.20
N GLU A 803 31.14 -16.47 30.42
CA GLU A 803 29.93 -16.11 31.17
C GLU A 803 29.77 -14.60 31.40
N ASP A 804 30.85 -13.82 31.23
CA ASP A 804 30.82 -12.37 31.37
C ASP A 804 30.03 -11.67 30.26
N TYR A 805 29.69 -12.36 29.16
CA TYR A 805 28.91 -11.80 28.04
C TYR A 805 27.41 -12.15 28.06
N VAL A 806 26.98 -13.10 28.91
CA VAL A 806 25.61 -13.64 28.83
C VAL A 806 24.55 -12.59 29.23
N PRO A 807 23.36 -12.60 28.61
CA PRO A 807 22.25 -11.78 29.08
C PRO A 807 21.71 -12.33 30.41
N ALA A 808 21.41 -11.43 31.36
CA ALA A 808 20.91 -11.77 32.70
C ALA A 808 19.42 -12.19 32.71
N ASN A 809 18.70 -11.88 31.63
CA ASN A 809 17.30 -12.15 31.39
C ASN A 809 17.08 -12.40 29.89
N ASP A 810 16.02 -13.13 29.54
CA ASP A 810 15.57 -13.21 28.15
C ASP A 810 15.36 -11.79 27.64
N SER A 811 15.87 -11.54 26.44
CA SER A 811 15.98 -10.20 25.87
C SER A 811 15.53 -10.27 24.41
N TYR A 812 14.88 -9.21 23.93
CA TYR A 812 14.35 -9.16 22.57
C TYR A 812 14.85 -7.93 21.82
N VAL A 813 15.02 -8.08 20.50
CA VAL A 813 15.25 -6.96 19.58
C VAL A 813 14.35 -7.16 18.37
N TRP A 814 13.71 -6.08 17.93
CA TRP A 814 12.92 -6.04 16.71
C TRP A 814 13.71 -5.36 15.60
N TYR A 815 13.52 -5.81 14.36
CA TYR A 815 14.13 -5.28 13.16
C TYR A 815 13.06 -5.05 12.10
N ASP A 816 13.20 -3.95 11.38
CA ASP A 816 12.29 -3.56 10.33
C ASP A 816 13.01 -2.85 9.17
N ASP A 817 12.34 -2.75 8.03
CA ASP A 817 12.79 -2.00 6.85
C ASP A 817 14.26 -2.26 6.47
N VAL A 818 14.69 -3.52 6.41
CA VAL A 818 16.09 -3.87 6.11
C VAL A 818 16.38 -3.62 4.63
N LYS A 819 17.38 -2.78 4.32
CA LYS A 819 17.81 -2.45 2.95
C LYS A 819 19.30 -2.66 2.77
N VAL A 820 19.71 -3.10 1.58
CA VAL A 820 21.12 -3.09 1.13
C VAL A 820 21.18 -2.70 -0.35
N SER A 821 22.14 -1.85 -0.74
CA SER A 821 22.36 -1.42 -2.13
C SER A 821 23.80 -0.95 -2.37
N PRO A 822 24.39 -1.13 -3.56
CA PRO A 822 25.64 -0.44 -3.92
C PRO A 822 25.42 1.06 -4.18
N HIS A 823 24.16 1.50 -4.31
CA HIS A 823 23.80 2.89 -4.57
C HIS A 823 23.28 3.59 -3.31
N ARG A 824 23.96 4.68 -2.95
CA ARG A 824 23.68 5.53 -1.78
C ARG A 824 22.22 6.00 -1.68
N ALA A 825 21.62 6.40 -2.81
CA ALA A 825 20.28 6.99 -2.86
C ALA A 825 19.19 6.02 -2.37
N ASP A 826 19.43 4.71 -2.42
CA ASP A 826 18.48 3.69 -1.98
C ASP A 826 18.35 3.58 -0.46
N MET A 827 19.29 4.16 0.31
CA MET A 827 19.27 4.15 1.78
C MET A 827 18.37 5.25 2.37
N CYS A 828 17.71 6.03 1.52
CA CYS A 828 16.81 7.06 1.95
C CYS A 828 15.53 6.48 2.54
N GLU A 829 15.40 6.60 3.85
CA GLU A 829 14.25 6.12 4.63
C GLU A 829 13.41 7.27 5.19
N LEU A 830 13.80 8.52 4.91
CA LEU A 830 13.09 9.74 5.29
C LEU A 830 12.51 10.44 4.05
N ASN A 831 11.61 9.73 3.37
CA ASN A 831 10.76 10.19 2.25
C ASN A 831 11.45 10.65 0.94
N ALA A 832 10.61 10.93 -0.06
CA ALA A 832 10.92 10.86 -1.49
C ALA A 832 11.73 12.03 -2.09
N GLY A 833 12.47 12.78 -1.27
CA GLY A 833 13.31 13.92 -1.72
C GLY A 833 14.73 13.56 -2.14
N GLY A 834 15.24 12.41 -1.68
CA GLY A 834 16.64 12.02 -1.85
C GLY A 834 17.57 12.70 -0.81
N CYS A 835 18.42 11.91 -0.18
CA CYS A 835 19.29 12.35 0.91
C CYS A 835 20.72 12.54 0.39
N ASP A 836 21.24 13.76 0.50
CA ASP A 836 22.68 13.95 0.32
C ASP A 836 23.43 13.72 1.63
N TYR A 837 23.88 12.47 1.85
CA TYR A 837 24.80 12.15 2.96
C TYR A 837 26.23 12.73 2.77
N SER A 838 26.50 13.60 1.78
CA SER A 838 27.79 14.28 1.60
C SER A 838 27.82 15.67 2.25
N ALA A 839 26.65 16.24 2.52
CA ALA A 839 26.50 17.45 3.31
C ALA A 839 26.59 17.17 4.82
N ASP A 840 26.89 18.22 5.58
CA ASP A 840 26.95 18.16 7.05
C ASP A 840 25.58 17.96 7.73
N ASP A 841 24.49 18.16 6.99
CA ASP A 841 23.11 17.90 7.37
C ASP A 841 22.37 17.26 6.17
N PRO A 842 22.13 15.93 6.16
CA PRO A 842 21.50 15.26 5.02
C PRO A 842 20.01 15.62 4.83
N MET A 843 19.40 16.32 5.79
CA MET A 843 18.03 16.84 5.72
C MET A 843 17.98 18.31 5.24
N ALA A 844 19.11 18.90 4.82
CA ALA A 844 19.19 20.32 4.43
C ALA A 844 18.19 20.74 3.34
N HIS A 845 17.90 19.86 2.37
CA HIS A 845 16.91 20.11 1.31
C HIS A 845 15.46 20.23 1.82
N LEU A 846 15.16 19.71 3.02
CA LEU A 846 13.88 19.87 3.71
C LEU A 846 13.92 20.97 4.78
N ARG A 847 15.05 21.66 4.99
CA ARG A 847 15.19 22.66 6.06
C ARG A 847 14.32 23.88 5.73
N ILE A 848 13.31 24.12 6.56
CA ILE A 848 12.53 25.35 6.53
C ILE A 848 13.29 26.40 7.34
N GLN A 849 13.72 27.47 6.68
CA GLN A 849 14.21 28.66 7.37
C GLN A 849 13.01 29.47 7.90
N PRO A 850 12.96 29.77 9.21
CA PRO A 850 11.98 30.71 9.75
C PRO A 850 12.20 32.11 9.15
N VAL A 851 11.11 32.80 8.79
CA VAL A 851 11.16 34.19 8.33
C VAL A 851 11.28 35.19 9.49
N ASP A 852 10.94 34.75 10.70
CA ASP A 852 11.09 35.52 11.95
C ASP A 852 11.26 34.56 13.15
N VAL A 853 11.97 35.02 14.18
CA VAL A 853 12.07 34.34 15.48
C VAL A 853 11.90 35.35 16.61
N THR A 854 10.93 35.06 17.48
CA THR A 854 10.50 35.93 18.59
C THR A 854 10.47 35.16 19.89
N ASP A 855 10.58 35.84 21.02
CA ASP A 855 10.53 35.22 22.35
C ASP A 855 9.64 35.98 23.33
N SER A 856 9.39 35.37 24.49
CA SER A 856 8.73 36.04 25.62
C SER A 856 9.68 36.92 26.46
N GLY A 857 10.98 36.87 26.19
CA GLY A 857 12.03 37.68 26.82
C GLY A 857 13.32 36.90 27.02
N HIS A 858 14.45 37.61 27.17
CA HIS A 858 15.80 37.04 27.26
C HIS A 858 16.77 37.85 28.16
N GLU A 859 17.92 37.25 28.46
CA GLU A 859 19.11 37.92 29.01
C GLU A 859 19.84 38.74 27.93
N GLU A 860 20.35 39.92 28.29
CA GLU A 860 21.05 40.84 27.37
C GLU A 860 22.20 40.13 26.63
N GLY A 861 22.13 40.11 25.29
CA GLY A 861 23.09 39.44 24.41
C GLY A 861 22.76 37.97 24.07
N ASN A 862 21.73 37.37 24.67
CA ASN A 862 21.27 36.00 24.43
C ASN A 862 19.85 36.00 23.83
N GLY A 863 19.66 36.74 22.73
CA GLY A 863 18.36 36.92 22.06
C GLY A 863 17.90 35.71 21.23
N PRO A 864 16.67 35.72 20.71
CA PRO A 864 16.09 34.60 19.97
C PRO A 864 16.83 34.26 18.66
N GLU A 865 17.49 35.25 18.04
CA GLU A 865 18.29 35.07 16.83
C GLU A 865 19.46 34.09 17.01
N LYS A 866 19.90 33.89 18.26
CA LYS A 866 20.93 32.94 18.69
C LYS A 866 20.48 31.47 18.71
N THR A 867 19.37 31.18 18.04
CA THR A 867 18.89 29.80 17.83
C THR A 867 18.82 29.42 16.35
N ILE A 868 19.22 30.32 15.46
CA ILE A 868 19.22 30.10 14.00
C ILE A 868 20.50 30.63 13.34
N ASP A 869 21.49 31.08 14.12
CA ASP A 869 22.75 31.64 13.59
C ASP A 869 23.81 30.57 13.27
N GLY A 870 23.54 29.30 13.57
CA GLY A 870 24.42 28.17 13.29
C GLY A 870 25.60 28.02 14.26
N ASP A 871 25.71 28.90 15.27
CA ASP A 871 26.82 28.91 16.22
C ASP A 871 26.41 28.37 17.59
N LEU A 872 26.68 27.07 17.82
CA LEU A 872 26.43 26.38 19.10
C LEU A 872 27.16 26.99 20.31
N SER A 873 28.04 27.99 20.13
CA SER A 873 28.65 28.76 21.22
C SER A 873 27.81 29.96 21.67
N THR A 874 26.87 30.42 20.83
CA THR A 874 25.82 31.37 21.21
C THR A 874 24.58 30.64 21.76
N ARG A 875 23.61 31.38 22.29
CA ARG A 875 22.33 30.82 22.77
C ARG A 875 21.27 31.89 22.95
N TRP A 876 20.01 31.50 22.81
CA TRP A 876 18.93 32.18 23.53
C TRP A 876 18.97 31.79 25.02
N SER A 877 18.62 32.70 25.94
CA SER A 877 18.48 32.35 27.36
C SER A 877 17.50 33.21 28.14
N ALA A 878 16.59 32.57 28.88
CA ALA A 878 15.51 33.22 29.62
C ALA A 878 15.09 32.43 30.88
N GLU A 879 14.79 33.10 31.99
CA GLU A 879 14.40 32.45 33.25
C GLU A 879 12.87 32.36 33.45
N GLY A 880 12.40 31.19 33.88
CA GLY A 880 10.99 30.94 34.22
C GLY A 880 10.24 30.13 33.16
N GLU A 881 8.92 30.28 33.10
CA GLU A 881 8.10 29.79 31.98
C GLU A 881 8.28 30.78 30.82
N GLN A 882 9.03 30.38 29.80
CA GLN A 882 9.41 31.25 28.68
C GLN A 882 9.26 30.48 27.37
N TRP A 883 9.09 31.20 26.26
CA TRP A 883 8.94 30.59 24.95
C TRP A 883 9.78 31.27 23.87
N LEU A 884 10.19 30.45 22.89
CA LEU A 884 10.69 30.86 21.58
C LEU A 884 9.65 30.50 20.53
N ARG A 885 9.37 31.39 19.58
CA ARG A 885 8.42 31.22 18.49
C ARG A 885 9.08 31.53 17.15
N TYR A 886 8.99 30.56 16.24
CA TYR A 886 9.44 30.64 14.85
C TYR A 886 8.22 30.87 13.96
N ASP A 887 8.24 31.89 13.10
CA ASP A 887 7.28 32.06 12.00
C ASP A 887 7.88 31.49 10.72
N LEU A 888 7.16 30.60 10.04
CA LEU A 888 7.59 29.95 8.80
C LEU A 888 7.07 30.66 7.53
N GLY A 889 6.42 31.82 7.71
CA GLY A 889 5.89 32.72 6.68
C GLY A 889 4.56 32.29 6.08
N LYS A 890 4.36 30.98 5.90
CA LYS A 890 3.13 30.32 5.46
C LYS A 890 2.87 29.07 6.31
N SER A 891 1.66 28.52 6.27
CA SER A 891 1.41 27.19 6.87
C SER A 891 2.07 26.12 6.00
N ARG A 892 2.90 25.28 6.63
CA ARG A 892 3.75 24.24 6.01
C ARG A 892 3.53 22.90 6.71
N GLU A 893 3.77 21.79 6.03
CA GLU A 893 3.73 20.45 6.63
C GLU A 893 5.11 20.12 7.22
N LEU A 894 5.13 19.80 8.52
CA LEU A 894 6.35 19.78 9.34
C LEU A 894 6.68 18.35 9.78
N SER A 895 7.82 17.83 9.35
CA SER A 895 8.25 16.46 9.66
C SER A 895 9.00 16.38 11.00
N GLN A 896 9.91 17.31 11.27
CA GLN A 896 10.84 17.27 12.40
C GLN A 896 11.26 18.67 12.87
N ILE A 897 11.56 18.79 14.17
CA ILE A 897 12.39 19.87 14.74
C ILE A 897 13.58 19.26 15.48
N SER A 898 14.77 19.80 15.27
CA SER A 898 15.97 19.44 16.02
C SER A 898 16.37 20.61 16.91
N ILE A 899 16.68 20.36 18.18
CA ILE A 899 16.93 21.40 19.20
C ILE A 899 18.22 21.08 19.96
N ALA A 900 19.17 22.02 19.98
CA ALA A 900 20.39 21.92 20.77
C ALA A 900 20.25 22.72 22.08
N PHE A 901 20.54 22.09 23.22
CA PHE A 901 20.36 22.70 24.54
C PHE A 901 21.68 23.08 25.19
N PHE A 902 21.77 24.31 25.73
CA PHE A 902 22.99 24.79 26.37
C PHE A 902 23.27 24.00 27.66
N GLN A 903 24.43 23.34 27.69
CA GLN A 903 24.83 22.36 28.70
C GLN A 903 23.90 21.13 28.77
N GLY A 904 23.22 20.76 27.67
CA GLY A 904 22.29 19.63 27.62
C GLY A 904 22.89 18.29 28.05
N ALA A 905 24.21 18.09 27.93
CA ALA A 905 24.91 16.90 28.45
C ALA A 905 25.11 16.87 29.99
N ALA A 906 24.75 17.95 30.69
CA ALA A 906 24.84 18.07 32.15
C ALA A 906 23.48 18.29 32.82
N ARG A 907 22.42 18.61 32.06
CA ARG A 907 21.06 18.88 32.55
C ARG A 907 20.01 18.67 31.46
N SER A 908 18.88 18.08 31.81
CA SER A 908 17.71 18.01 30.92
C SER A 908 16.91 19.30 31.02
N THR A 909 16.58 19.91 29.88
CA THR A 909 15.59 20.98 29.75
C THR A 909 14.18 20.38 29.83
N ILE A 910 13.24 21.06 30.47
CA ILE A 910 11.82 20.67 30.53
C ILE A 910 11.08 21.60 29.57
N PHE A 911 10.41 21.07 28.56
CA PHE A 911 9.79 21.90 27.52
C PHE A 911 8.67 21.19 26.77
N ARG A 912 7.87 22.01 26.09
CA ARG A 912 6.85 21.61 25.13
C ARG A 912 7.19 22.14 23.74
N ILE A 913 6.90 21.35 22.71
CA ILE A 913 6.84 21.82 21.33
C ILE A 913 5.37 22.00 21.00
N GLU A 914 5.01 23.21 20.62
CA GLU A 914 3.67 23.63 20.27
C GLU A 914 3.68 24.23 18.87
N VAL A 915 2.56 24.17 18.17
CA VAL A 915 2.43 24.72 16.81
C VAL A 915 1.07 25.40 16.62
N SER A 916 0.99 26.30 15.64
CA SER A 916 -0.17 27.16 15.40
C SER A 916 -0.23 27.65 13.95
N ASP A 917 -1.42 27.93 13.44
CA ASP A 917 -1.62 28.55 12.11
C ASP A 917 -1.85 30.07 12.21
N ASP A 918 -2.42 30.54 13.32
CA ASP A 918 -2.79 31.95 13.58
C ASP A 918 -1.80 32.69 14.48
N GLY A 919 -1.03 31.97 15.31
CA GLY A 919 -0.12 32.49 16.33
C GLY A 919 -0.76 32.65 17.71
N ASP A 920 -2.07 32.43 17.83
CA ASP A 920 -2.89 32.63 19.03
C ASP A 920 -3.39 31.28 19.60
N THR A 921 -3.78 30.36 18.72
CA THR A 921 -4.32 29.03 19.05
C THR A 921 -3.22 27.98 18.91
N TRP A 922 -2.84 27.36 20.02
CA TRP A 922 -1.67 26.46 20.09
C TRP A 922 -2.07 25.02 20.38
N ARG A 923 -1.51 24.07 19.60
CA ARG A 923 -1.58 22.63 19.87
C ARG A 923 -0.21 22.10 20.27
N THR A 924 -0.13 21.30 21.33
CA THR A 924 1.13 20.68 21.79
C THR A 924 1.37 19.37 21.03
N LEU A 925 2.56 19.22 20.43
CA LEU A 925 3.01 18.00 19.75
C LEU A 925 3.97 17.17 20.62
N PHE A 926 4.75 17.85 21.47
CA PHE A 926 5.66 17.21 22.43
C PHE A 926 5.51 17.89 23.80
N ASP A 927 5.52 17.10 24.86
CA ASP A 927 5.56 17.57 26.25
C ASP A 927 6.46 16.62 27.04
N GLY A 928 7.63 17.11 27.49
CA GLY A 928 8.64 16.24 28.04
C GLY A 928 9.93 16.95 28.44
N LYS A 929 11.04 16.23 28.26
CA LYS A 929 12.38 16.71 28.62
C LYS A 929 13.40 16.34 27.55
N SER A 930 14.44 17.16 27.42
CA SER A 930 15.61 16.81 26.61
C SER A 930 16.38 15.65 27.26
N SER A 931 17.19 14.94 26.46
CA SER A 931 17.81 13.68 26.88
C SER A 931 18.67 13.80 28.14
N GLY A 932 19.24 14.99 28.39
CA GLY A 932 20.22 15.24 29.44
C GLY A 932 21.62 14.68 29.11
N ARG A 933 21.88 14.33 27.84
CA ARG A 933 23.09 13.60 27.40
C ARG A 933 23.92 14.35 26.36
N PHE A 934 23.37 15.31 25.63
CA PHE A 934 24.03 15.94 24.47
C PHE A 934 23.96 17.47 24.53
N THR A 935 24.95 18.15 23.95
CA THR A 935 24.95 19.61 23.70
C THR A 935 24.77 19.95 22.22
N ASP A 936 24.45 18.95 21.41
CA ASP A 936 24.20 19.05 19.97
C ASP A 936 22.68 18.97 19.70
N LEU A 937 22.29 19.03 18.43
CA LEU A 937 20.91 18.95 17.99
C LEU A 937 20.25 17.60 18.32
N GLU A 938 19.35 17.60 19.31
CA GLU A 938 18.46 16.47 19.62
C GLU A 938 17.21 16.53 18.71
N PRO A 939 16.86 15.46 17.96
CA PRO A 939 15.70 15.45 17.08
C PRO A 939 14.39 15.13 17.81
N PHE A 940 13.30 15.81 17.42
CA PHE A 940 11.93 15.61 17.89
C PHE A 940 10.99 15.57 16.69
N ALA A 941 10.23 14.48 16.55
CA ALA A 941 9.28 14.30 15.44
C ALA A 941 8.07 15.25 15.58
N LEU A 942 7.61 15.80 14.46
CA LEU A 942 6.42 16.65 14.37
C LEU A 942 5.23 15.97 13.68
N ASN A 943 5.44 14.81 13.03
CA ASN A 943 4.40 13.96 12.44
C ASN A 943 3.57 14.69 11.35
N ASP A 944 4.25 15.32 10.40
CA ASP A 944 3.68 16.05 9.25
C ASP A 944 2.66 17.14 9.67
N ALA A 945 2.82 17.70 10.87
CA ALA A 945 1.87 18.63 11.45
C ALA A 945 1.85 19.97 10.71
N LYS A 946 0.73 20.28 10.05
CA LYS A 946 0.57 21.50 9.24
C LYS A 946 0.45 22.78 10.09
N ALA A 947 1.43 23.68 10.05
CA ALA A 947 1.42 24.92 10.83
C ALA A 947 2.25 26.05 10.21
N ARG A 948 1.92 27.29 10.55
CA ARG A 948 2.73 28.48 10.23
C ARG A 948 3.74 28.82 11.32
N TYR A 949 3.39 28.59 12.59
CA TYR A 949 4.22 28.93 13.73
C TYR A 949 4.60 27.67 14.51
N ILE A 950 5.84 27.61 14.97
CA ILE A 950 6.31 26.64 15.96
C ILE A 950 6.73 27.41 17.22
N ARG A 951 6.41 26.88 18.39
CA ARG A 951 6.80 27.44 19.69
C ARG A 951 7.44 26.37 20.58
N ILE A 952 8.64 26.66 21.06
CA ILE A 952 9.28 25.88 22.13
C ILE A 952 8.99 26.60 23.44
N ALA A 953 8.11 26.04 24.27
CA ALA A 953 7.74 26.59 25.58
C ALA A 953 8.49 25.83 26.69
N GLY A 954 9.49 26.47 27.28
CA GLY A 954 10.38 25.90 28.29
C GLY A 954 10.04 26.31 29.73
N SER A 955 10.17 25.35 30.64
CA SER A 955 9.90 25.46 32.08
C SER A 955 11.18 25.35 32.93
N GLY A 956 12.33 25.68 32.34
CA GLY A 956 13.66 25.53 32.93
C GLY A 956 14.30 24.17 32.67
N ASN A 957 15.19 23.75 33.56
CA ASN A 957 15.95 22.50 33.46
C ASN A 957 16.11 21.81 34.83
N THR A 958 16.75 20.63 34.86
CA THR A 958 16.95 19.83 36.08
C THR A 958 17.83 20.46 37.16
N ILE A 959 18.45 21.62 36.90
CA ILE A 959 19.32 22.34 37.85
C ILE A 959 18.70 23.69 38.28
N ASN A 960 18.13 24.46 37.35
CA ASN A 960 17.57 25.78 37.61
C ASN A 960 16.46 26.16 36.61
N LYS A 961 15.84 27.34 36.80
CA LYS A 961 14.70 27.82 35.98
C LYS A 961 15.10 28.42 34.63
N TRP A 962 16.36 28.35 34.22
CA TRP A 962 16.80 28.93 32.96
C TRP A 962 16.52 28.00 31.78
N ASN A 963 15.80 28.51 30.79
CA ASN A 963 15.75 27.94 29.46
C ASN A 963 16.95 28.46 28.68
N SER A 964 17.64 27.58 27.97
CA SER A 964 18.83 27.93 27.20
C SER A 964 18.97 27.01 26.00
N ILE A 965 18.80 27.56 24.79
CA ILE A 965 18.80 26.83 23.52
C ILE A 965 19.87 27.45 22.62
N THR A 966 20.72 26.63 22.00
CA THR A 966 21.88 27.07 21.21
C THR A 966 21.66 27.03 19.71
N GLU A 967 20.77 26.16 19.20
CA GLU A 967 20.41 26.07 17.78
C GLU A 967 19.10 25.30 17.64
N VAL A 968 18.29 25.65 16.63
CA VAL A 968 17.06 24.98 16.24
C VAL A 968 17.01 24.85 14.73
N ARG A 969 16.71 23.64 14.25
CA ARG A 969 16.45 23.36 12.83
C ARG A 969 15.07 22.76 12.65
N ILE A 970 14.32 23.27 11.68
CA ILE A 970 12.94 22.88 11.39
C ILE A 970 12.92 22.29 9.99
N TYR A 971 12.21 21.17 9.81
CA TYR A 971 12.20 20.41 8.56
C TYR A 971 10.76 20.18 8.08
N GLY A 972 10.55 20.31 6.77
CA GLY A 972 9.28 20.08 6.10
C GLY A 972 9.11 18.63 5.62
N SER A 973 7.96 18.36 5.01
CA SER A 973 7.65 17.10 4.35
C SER A 973 7.88 17.21 2.84
N SER A 974 8.11 16.08 2.15
CA SER A 974 8.48 16.07 0.72
C SER A 974 7.35 16.64 -0.15
N GLY A 975 7.56 17.84 -0.70
CA GLY A 975 6.56 18.61 -1.47
C GLY A 975 6.50 20.11 -1.11
N ASP A 976 7.15 20.54 -0.03
CA ASP A 976 7.23 21.97 0.34
C ASP A 976 8.57 22.59 -0.07
N ASP A 977 8.75 22.83 -1.38
CA ASP A 977 10.00 23.37 -1.95
C ASP A 977 10.47 24.65 -1.23
N GLY A 978 11.67 24.56 -0.67
CA GLY A 978 12.32 25.61 0.12
C GLY A 978 12.82 26.75 -0.75
N GLY A 979 11.93 27.66 -1.15
CA GLY A 979 12.31 28.95 -1.71
C GLY A 979 13.08 29.80 -0.68
N ASP A 980 14.41 29.82 -0.79
CA ASP A 980 15.32 30.61 0.03
C ASP A 980 15.21 32.12 -0.31
N PRO A 981 14.91 32.99 0.67
CA PRO A 981 14.75 34.42 0.45
C PRO A 981 16.00 35.27 0.72
N ASP A 982 17.24 34.73 0.77
CA ASP A 982 18.41 35.61 0.95
C ASP A 982 19.71 35.24 0.20
N ASN A 983 19.95 35.87 -0.96
CA ASN A 983 21.31 36.06 -1.47
C ASN A 983 21.46 37.37 -2.26
N GLY A 984 21.37 38.51 -1.55
CA GLY A 984 21.57 39.83 -2.13
C GLY A 984 22.93 40.46 -1.78
N ASN A 985 23.95 40.35 -2.64
CA ASN A 985 25.07 41.32 -2.60
C ASN A 985 25.89 41.52 -3.90
N GLY A 986 25.84 42.75 -4.45
CA GLY A 986 26.82 43.36 -5.38
C GLY A 986 26.78 42.91 -6.85
N ASN A 987 26.71 43.78 -7.86
CA ASN A 987 27.24 45.15 -7.97
C ASN A 987 26.70 45.88 -9.23
N GLY A 988 26.64 47.22 -9.21
CA GLY A 988 25.76 48.05 -10.07
C GLY A 988 26.00 48.12 -11.59
N ASN A 989 24.96 48.49 -12.34
CA ASN A 989 24.89 49.81 -13.00
C ASN A 989 23.49 50.18 -13.59
N ASN A 990 23.26 51.49 -13.72
CA ASN A 990 22.02 52.21 -14.09
C ASN A 990 22.01 52.59 -15.61
N PRO A 991 21.05 53.33 -16.21
CA PRO A 991 19.58 53.54 -16.01
C PRO A 991 18.72 53.28 -17.30
N GLY A 992 17.38 53.41 -17.22
CA GLY A 992 16.62 53.99 -18.36
C GLY A 992 15.09 53.78 -18.49
N ASN A 993 14.31 54.86 -18.27
CA ASN A 993 12.96 55.17 -18.83
C ASN A 993 11.75 54.22 -18.55
N GLY A 994 10.52 54.70 -18.30
CA GLY A 994 10.02 56.07 -18.06
C GLY A 994 8.50 56.22 -18.31
N ASN A 995 7.81 57.01 -17.45
CA ASN A 995 6.41 57.51 -17.55
C ASN A 995 5.22 56.50 -17.66
N GLY A 996 4.04 56.76 -17.07
CA GLY A 996 3.65 57.83 -16.14
C GLY A 996 2.13 58.13 -16.11
N ASN A 997 1.64 58.67 -14.99
CA ASN A 997 0.31 59.31 -14.72
C ASN A 997 -1.00 58.51 -14.98
N GLY A 998 -2.06 58.66 -14.18
CA GLY A 998 -2.23 59.41 -12.92
C GLY A 998 -3.67 59.93 -12.68
N ASN A 999 -4.06 60.07 -11.40
CA ASN A 999 -5.27 60.74 -10.85
C ASN A 999 -6.68 60.18 -11.23
N GLY A 1000 -7.70 60.23 -10.36
CA GLY A 1000 -7.71 60.60 -8.94
C GLY A 1000 -9.10 60.98 -8.39
N ASN A 1001 -9.29 60.78 -7.06
CA ASN A 1001 -10.29 61.38 -6.14
C ASN A 1001 -11.81 61.40 -6.45
N GLY A 1002 -12.61 60.94 -5.47
CA GLY A 1002 -13.52 61.88 -4.78
C GLY A 1002 -14.88 61.40 -4.23
N ASN A 1003 -14.95 61.22 -2.91
CA ASN A 1003 -16.06 61.57 -1.98
C ASN A 1003 -17.37 60.74 -1.84
N ASN A 1004 -17.54 60.30 -0.58
CA ASN A 1004 -18.72 59.98 0.27
C ASN A 1004 -19.91 61.00 0.20
N PRO A 1005 -21.07 60.85 0.92
CA PRO A 1005 -21.61 59.72 1.73
C PRO A 1005 -23.15 59.42 1.63
N ASP A 1006 -23.59 58.40 2.40
CA ASP A 1006 -24.83 58.32 3.23
C ASP A 1006 -26.25 57.93 2.73
N ASN A 1007 -26.90 57.16 3.62
CA ASN A 1007 -28.33 57.08 4.01
C ASN A 1007 -29.39 56.22 3.25
N GLY A 1008 -29.66 55.02 3.80
CA GLY A 1008 -30.87 54.73 4.62
C GLY A 1008 -32.28 54.60 3.98
N GLY A 1009 -33.05 53.59 4.40
CA GLY A 1009 -34.54 53.62 4.36
C GLY A 1009 -35.29 52.32 4.01
N ASN A 1010 -35.85 51.65 5.02
CA ASN A 1010 -36.89 50.60 4.89
C ASN A 1010 -38.27 51.23 4.52
N PRO A 1011 -39.21 50.53 3.85
CA PRO A 1011 -40.40 50.12 4.62
C PRO A 1011 -41.11 48.79 4.26
N ASN A 1012 -41.68 48.24 5.33
CA ASN A 1012 -42.63 47.12 5.49
C ASN A 1012 -43.92 47.07 4.62
N ASN A 1013 -44.26 45.84 4.20
CA ASN A 1013 -45.43 45.00 4.59
C ASN A 1013 -46.91 45.32 4.17
N GLY A 1014 -47.62 44.25 3.77
CA GLY A 1014 -49.07 44.03 3.95
C GLY A 1014 -49.77 43.31 2.76
N ASN A 1015 -50.86 42.54 2.89
CA ASN A 1015 -51.54 41.84 4.01
C ASN A 1015 -52.69 40.93 3.45
N GLY A 1016 -53.18 39.90 4.19
CA GLY A 1016 -54.43 39.16 3.89
C GLY A 1016 -54.39 37.65 4.23
N ASN A 1017 -54.86 37.13 5.38
CA ASN A 1017 -56.26 36.88 5.85
C ASN A 1017 -56.93 35.66 5.12
N SER A 1018 -57.62 34.67 5.72
CA SER A 1018 -58.30 34.53 7.04
C SER A 1018 -58.67 33.06 7.44
N ASN A 1019 -59.00 32.84 8.74
CA ASN A 1019 -59.81 31.74 9.36
C ASN A 1019 -59.30 30.28 9.37
N GLY A 1020 -59.44 29.48 10.45
CA GLY A 1020 -59.84 29.78 11.84
C GLY A 1020 -60.30 28.56 12.71
N SER A 1021 -60.01 28.60 14.03
CA SER A 1021 -60.53 27.75 15.14
C SER A 1021 -60.01 26.29 15.28
N GLY A 1022 -59.69 25.75 16.47
CA GLY A 1022 -59.57 26.32 17.83
C GLY A 1022 -59.43 25.27 18.98
N ASN A 1023 -58.81 25.65 20.13
CA ASN A 1023 -58.66 24.93 21.43
C ASN A 1023 -57.94 23.56 21.46
N GLY A 1024 -57.32 23.10 22.58
CA GLY A 1024 -57.00 23.74 23.86
C GLY A 1024 -56.66 22.77 25.03
N SER A 1025 -55.56 23.03 25.74
CA SER A 1025 -55.14 22.61 27.12
C SER A 1025 -55.01 21.13 27.60
N GLN A 1026 -53.78 20.79 27.99
CA GLN A 1026 -53.30 20.19 29.28
C GLN A 1026 -53.61 18.74 29.76
N SER A 1027 -52.52 18.14 30.27
CA SER A 1027 -52.34 17.27 31.47
C SER A 1027 -52.38 15.72 31.40
N ASP A 1028 -51.21 15.16 31.77
CA ASP A 1028 -50.90 13.99 32.62
C ASP A 1028 -51.21 12.51 32.26
N ASN A 1029 -50.11 11.73 32.41
CA ASN A 1029 -49.97 10.34 32.89
C ASN A 1029 -50.52 9.14 32.10
N GLY A 1030 -49.63 8.15 31.84
CA GLY A 1030 -50.03 6.73 31.88
C GLY A 1030 -49.32 5.76 30.92
N SER A 1031 -48.15 5.25 31.34
CA SER A 1031 -47.49 3.97 30.98
C SER A 1031 -47.98 3.09 29.80
N GLY A 1032 -47.03 2.58 29.00
CA GLY A 1032 -47.24 1.42 28.12
C GLY A 1032 -46.03 1.16 27.23
N GLY A 1033 -45.01 0.47 27.73
CA GLY A 1033 -43.77 0.22 26.98
C GLY A 1033 -43.83 -1.00 26.07
N GLN A 1034 -43.02 -1.01 25.02
CA GLN A 1034 -42.50 -2.23 24.42
C GLN A 1034 -41.08 -1.99 23.92
N SER A 1035 -40.19 -2.93 24.26
CA SER A 1035 -38.76 -2.91 23.93
C SER A 1035 -38.51 -3.16 22.45
N GLY A 1036 -37.76 -2.26 21.80
CA GLY A 1036 -37.06 -2.58 20.55
C GLY A 1036 -35.65 -3.08 20.88
N GLN A 1037 -35.27 -4.24 20.36
CA GLN A 1037 -33.87 -4.67 20.34
C GLN A 1037 -33.11 -3.80 19.34
N GLU A 1038 -31.99 -3.22 19.74
CA GLU A 1038 -31.02 -2.65 18.81
C GLU A 1038 -30.12 -3.75 18.25
N ASP A 1039 -29.83 -3.68 16.96
CA ASP A 1039 -29.04 -4.65 16.21
C ASP A 1039 -27.53 -4.28 16.26
N PRO A 1040 -26.65 -5.14 16.81
CA PRO A 1040 -25.23 -4.81 16.99
C PRO A 1040 -24.41 -5.03 15.70
N GLY A 1041 -24.64 -4.20 14.66
CA GLY A 1041 -24.05 -4.43 13.32
C GLY A 1041 -23.45 -3.22 12.58
N THR A 1042 -23.48 -2.00 13.12
CA THR A 1042 -22.96 -0.81 12.42
C THR A 1042 -21.43 -0.72 12.44
N LYS A 1043 -20.79 -0.94 11.28
CA LYS A 1043 -19.38 -0.56 11.03
C LYS A 1043 -19.23 0.96 11.08
N LEU A 1044 -18.08 1.42 11.58
CA LEU A 1044 -17.67 2.83 11.53
C LEU A 1044 -17.42 3.27 10.07
N PRO A 1045 -17.68 4.54 9.70
CA PRO A 1045 -17.40 5.04 8.35
C PRO A 1045 -15.90 5.04 8.04
N GLU A 1046 -15.55 4.59 6.83
CA GLU A 1046 -14.17 4.37 6.38
C GLU A 1046 -13.30 5.64 6.41
N ALA A 1047 -13.92 6.82 6.19
CA ALA A 1047 -13.25 8.11 6.31
C ALA A 1047 -12.86 8.47 7.75
N GLU A 1048 -13.63 8.05 8.76
CA GLU A 1048 -13.30 8.27 10.17
C GLU A 1048 -12.13 7.37 10.60
N LEU A 1049 -12.13 6.12 10.11
CA LEU A 1049 -11.06 5.17 10.33
C LEU A 1049 -9.73 5.67 9.77
N LYS A 1050 -9.73 6.22 8.54
CA LYS A 1050 -8.52 6.68 7.83
C LYS A 1050 -7.81 7.83 8.52
N GLU A 1051 -8.53 8.74 9.19
CA GLU A 1051 -7.93 9.88 9.88
C GLU A 1051 -7.48 9.55 11.30
N VAL A 1052 -8.21 8.68 12.03
CA VAL A 1052 -7.74 8.12 13.30
C VAL A 1052 -6.48 7.25 13.07
N LEU A 1053 -6.42 6.49 11.97
CA LEU A 1053 -5.27 5.69 11.57
C LEU A 1053 -3.98 6.51 11.43
N LYS A 1054 -4.05 7.80 11.05
CA LYS A 1054 -2.88 8.70 11.02
C LYS A 1054 -2.37 9.04 12.43
N VAL A 1055 -3.29 9.36 13.36
CA VAL A 1055 -2.94 9.84 14.71
C VAL A 1055 -2.35 8.72 15.58
N ILE A 1056 -2.75 7.47 15.37
CA ILE A 1056 -2.17 6.30 16.07
C ILE A 1056 -1.34 5.39 15.15
N ALA A 1057 -0.89 5.88 14.00
CA ALA A 1057 -0.16 5.11 12.99
C ALA A 1057 1.01 4.31 13.58
N TYR A 1058 1.74 4.92 14.52
CA TYR A 1058 2.97 4.42 15.15
C TYR A 1058 2.82 4.17 16.67
N HIS A 1059 1.59 4.13 17.19
CA HIS A 1059 1.37 3.89 18.63
C HIS A 1059 1.35 2.39 18.94
N TRP A 1060 2.08 1.96 19.97
CA TRP A 1060 2.22 0.54 20.34
C TRP A 1060 0.90 -0.18 20.64
N ALA A 1061 -0.16 0.54 21.00
CA ALA A 1061 -1.48 -0.01 21.28
C ALA A 1061 -2.48 0.17 20.10
N LYS A 1062 -2.01 0.49 18.89
CA LYS A 1062 -2.86 0.76 17.71
C LYS A 1062 -3.91 -0.31 17.46
N ALA A 1063 -3.48 -1.58 17.37
CA ALA A 1063 -4.38 -2.71 17.12
C ALA A 1063 -5.41 -2.89 18.25
N ASP A 1064 -4.96 -2.82 19.52
CA ASP A 1064 -5.84 -2.89 20.69
C ASP A 1064 -6.84 -1.72 20.76
N LEU A 1065 -6.44 -0.51 20.38
CA LEU A 1065 -7.31 0.67 20.32
C LEU A 1065 -8.44 0.48 19.30
N PHE A 1066 -8.12 0.01 18.09
CA PHE A 1066 -9.14 -0.31 17.08
C PHE A 1066 -10.05 -1.46 17.52
N ARG A 1067 -9.46 -2.57 17.97
CA ARG A 1067 -10.23 -3.74 18.42
C ARG A 1067 -11.19 -3.41 19.57
N ALA A 1068 -10.77 -2.59 20.53
CA ALA A 1068 -11.65 -2.15 21.61
C ALA A 1068 -12.78 -1.22 21.12
N ALA A 1069 -12.59 -0.48 20.03
CA ALA A 1069 -13.64 0.33 19.41
C ALA A 1069 -14.63 -0.53 18.60
N GLU A 1070 -14.14 -1.51 17.84
CA GLU A 1070 -14.97 -2.51 17.15
C GLU A 1070 -15.87 -3.30 18.12
N LEU A 1071 -15.32 -3.66 19.29
CA LEU A 1071 -16.05 -4.30 20.39
C LEU A 1071 -16.93 -3.34 21.21
N LYS A 1072 -17.02 -2.05 20.82
CA LYS A 1072 -17.80 -0.99 21.49
C LYS A 1072 -17.44 -0.78 22.98
N ILE A 1073 -16.22 -1.14 23.37
CA ILE A 1073 -15.69 -0.95 24.74
C ILE A 1073 -15.42 0.53 25.00
N TRP A 1074 -14.97 1.25 23.97
CA TRP A 1074 -14.79 2.71 23.96
C TRP A 1074 -15.19 3.27 22.59
N ASP A 1075 -15.36 4.58 22.52
CA ASP A 1075 -15.75 5.30 21.30
C ASP A 1075 -14.52 6.02 20.72
N LEU A 1076 -14.30 5.91 19.40
CA LEU A 1076 -13.23 6.66 18.74
C LEU A 1076 -13.45 8.18 18.87
N PRO A 1077 -12.37 8.98 18.92
CA PRO A 1077 -12.47 10.44 18.91
C PRO A 1077 -13.08 10.94 17.58
N PRO A 1078 -13.87 12.02 17.57
CA PRO A 1078 -14.34 12.63 16.34
C PRO A 1078 -13.20 13.07 15.42
N VAL A 1079 -13.40 12.93 14.11
CA VAL A 1079 -12.42 13.30 13.07
C VAL A 1079 -11.93 14.73 13.25
N GLY A 1080 -10.60 14.91 13.18
CA GLY A 1080 -9.94 16.21 13.30
C GLY A 1080 -9.67 16.67 14.75
N GLN A 1081 -10.06 15.90 15.78
CA GLN A 1081 -9.69 16.22 17.16
C GLN A 1081 -8.35 15.58 17.58
N PRO A 1082 -7.50 16.28 18.36
CA PRO A 1082 -6.26 15.71 18.88
C PRO A 1082 -6.54 14.53 19.80
N PHE A 1083 -6.05 13.34 19.43
CA PHE A 1083 -6.20 12.13 20.23
C PHE A 1083 -4.86 11.73 20.85
N ASN A 1084 -4.83 11.64 22.18
CA ASN A 1084 -3.68 11.17 22.93
C ASN A 1084 -4.00 9.83 23.62
N PRO A 1085 -3.61 8.68 23.04
CA PRO A 1085 -3.80 7.36 23.67
C PRO A 1085 -3.02 7.19 24.99
N ASN A 1086 -2.02 8.05 25.25
CA ASN A 1086 -1.28 8.08 26.52
C ASN A 1086 -1.92 9.01 27.58
N LYS A 1087 -3.12 9.58 27.33
CA LYS A 1087 -3.83 10.38 28.35
C LYS A 1087 -4.09 9.54 29.60
N PRO A 1088 -3.89 10.07 30.83
CA PRO A 1088 -4.36 9.42 32.05
C PRO A 1088 -5.88 9.22 32.04
N VAL A 1089 -6.34 8.11 32.60
CA VAL A 1089 -7.78 7.78 32.72
C VAL A 1089 -8.25 8.11 34.14
N ASN A 1090 -9.44 8.72 34.27
CA ASN A 1090 -10.06 8.94 35.57
C ASN A 1090 -10.81 7.68 36.07
N ARG A 1091 -11.21 7.66 37.35
CA ARG A 1091 -11.86 6.49 37.95
C ARG A 1091 -13.25 6.20 37.38
N ALA A 1092 -13.98 7.21 36.91
CA ALA A 1092 -15.27 7.02 36.23
C ALA A 1092 -15.09 6.42 34.82
N GLU A 1093 -14.19 7.00 34.01
CA GLU A 1093 -13.83 6.49 32.69
C GLU A 1093 -13.37 5.03 32.76
N TRP A 1094 -12.47 4.68 33.67
CA TRP A 1094 -12.00 3.30 33.83
C TRP A 1094 -13.13 2.31 34.17
N VAL A 1095 -14.03 2.70 35.08
CA VAL A 1095 -15.19 1.86 35.44
C VAL A 1095 -16.17 1.74 34.27
N GLN A 1096 -16.36 2.80 33.48
CA GLN A 1096 -17.19 2.78 32.27
C GLN A 1096 -16.65 1.81 31.22
N LEU A 1097 -15.34 1.88 30.91
CA LEU A 1097 -14.66 0.95 29.99
C LEU A 1097 -14.79 -0.51 30.47
N LEU A 1098 -14.56 -0.76 31.76
CA LEU A 1098 -14.63 -2.10 32.34
C LEU A 1098 -16.05 -2.68 32.34
N VAL A 1099 -17.08 -1.85 32.61
CA VAL A 1099 -18.49 -2.26 32.56
C VAL A 1099 -18.92 -2.57 31.13
N ARG A 1100 -18.52 -1.75 30.14
CA ARG A 1100 -18.78 -2.00 28.71
C ARG A 1100 -18.11 -3.30 28.25
N ALA A 1101 -16.83 -3.50 28.57
CA ALA A 1101 -16.08 -4.72 28.20
C ALA A 1101 -16.67 -6.03 28.73
N LEU A 1102 -17.34 -5.98 29.89
CA LEU A 1102 -17.93 -7.16 30.54
C LEU A 1102 -19.44 -7.31 30.30
N GLY A 1103 -20.06 -6.41 29.53
CA GLY A 1103 -21.50 -6.45 29.24
C GLY A 1103 -22.40 -6.42 30.48
N LEU A 1104 -21.95 -5.81 31.58
CA LEU A 1104 -22.68 -5.83 32.85
C LEU A 1104 -23.97 -5.01 32.75
N GLU A 1105 -25.12 -5.63 33.03
CA GLU A 1105 -26.39 -4.92 33.11
C GLU A 1105 -26.30 -3.75 34.11
N ALA A 1106 -26.75 -2.57 33.68
CA ALA A 1106 -26.65 -1.33 34.44
C ALA A 1106 -28.04 -0.83 34.89
N PRO A 1107 -28.65 -1.47 35.90
CA PRO A 1107 -30.00 -1.16 36.37
C PRO A 1107 -30.09 0.19 37.09
N ASP A 1108 -31.25 0.83 36.98
CA ASP A 1108 -31.58 2.02 37.75
C ASP A 1108 -31.39 1.79 39.26
N GLY A 1109 -30.77 2.76 39.93
CA GLY A 1109 -30.72 2.83 41.39
C GLY A 1109 -29.51 3.57 41.95
N ALA A 1110 -29.70 4.14 43.14
CA ALA A 1110 -28.70 4.95 43.82
C ALA A 1110 -27.46 4.14 44.24
N THR A 1111 -26.28 4.73 44.03
CA THR A 1111 -25.03 4.28 44.68
C THR A 1111 -24.93 4.91 46.09
N PRO A 1112 -24.15 4.33 47.01
CA PRO A 1112 -23.92 4.96 48.32
C PRO A 1112 -22.95 6.16 48.25
N PHE A 1113 -22.40 6.48 47.07
CA PHE A 1113 -21.32 7.43 46.91
C PHE A 1113 -21.84 8.86 46.68
N ALA A 1114 -21.60 9.75 47.65
CA ALA A 1114 -22.17 11.10 47.68
C ALA A 1114 -21.68 12.05 46.56
N ASP A 1115 -20.65 11.66 45.81
CA ASP A 1115 -20.01 12.43 44.74
C ASP A 1115 -20.32 11.93 43.32
N VAL A 1116 -21.04 10.80 43.18
CA VAL A 1116 -21.41 10.21 41.87
C VAL A 1116 -22.55 10.95 41.18
N SER A 1117 -23.41 11.63 41.94
CA SER A 1117 -24.55 12.43 41.42
C SER A 1117 -24.16 13.62 40.52
N ARG A 1118 -22.85 13.85 40.34
CA ARG A 1118 -22.27 14.93 39.52
C ARG A 1118 -21.89 14.48 38.10
N LEU A 1119 -21.93 13.18 37.84
CA LEU A 1119 -21.53 12.58 36.56
C LEU A 1119 -22.69 12.53 35.57
N GLY A 1120 -22.39 12.32 34.29
CA GLY A 1120 -23.41 12.00 33.29
C GLY A 1120 -24.08 10.65 33.56
N ASP A 1121 -25.33 10.49 33.14
CA ASP A 1121 -26.18 9.33 33.44
C ASP A 1121 -25.53 7.98 33.13
N GLU A 1122 -24.77 7.89 32.02
CA GLU A 1122 -24.07 6.66 31.64
C GLU A 1122 -22.97 6.26 32.65
N GLN A 1123 -22.19 7.24 33.12
CA GLN A 1123 -21.17 7.01 34.14
C GLN A 1123 -21.78 6.71 35.50
N GLN A 1124 -22.90 7.35 35.86
CA GLN A 1124 -23.65 6.97 37.07
C GLN A 1124 -24.13 5.52 37.02
N ARG A 1125 -24.68 5.09 35.86
CA ARG A 1125 -25.09 3.70 35.60
C ARG A 1125 -23.92 2.71 35.66
N ALA A 1126 -22.77 3.04 35.05
CA ALA A 1126 -21.58 2.20 35.12
C ALA A 1126 -21.04 2.03 36.56
N VAL A 1127 -20.97 3.12 37.32
CA VAL A 1127 -20.57 3.07 38.74
C VAL A 1127 -21.57 2.27 39.58
N ALA A 1128 -22.88 2.34 39.28
CA ALA A 1128 -23.88 1.50 39.93
C ALA A 1128 -23.74 0.01 39.60
N ALA A 1129 -23.49 -0.34 38.32
CA ALA A 1129 -23.24 -1.71 37.88
C ALA A 1129 -22.00 -2.30 38.57
N ALA A 1130 -20.87 -1.59 38.52
CA ALA A 1130 -19.63 -2.02 39.14
C ALA A 1130 -19.72 -2.14 40.68
N PHE A 1131 -20.53 -1.31 41.33
CA PHE A 1131 -20.79 -1.43 42.77
C PHE A 1131 -21.60 -2.70 43.09
N ARG A 1132 -22.69 -2.96 42.36
CA ARG A 1132 -23.52 -4.17 42.55
C ARG A 1132 -22.74 -5.46 42.23
N ALA A 1133 -21.84 -5.42 41.26
CA ALA A 1133 -20.94 -6.52 40.91
C ALA A 1133 -19.79 -6.73 41.92
N GLY A 1134 -19.65 -5.88 42.95
CA GLY A 1134 -18.58 -5.99 43.96
C GLY A 1134 -17.18 -5.54 43.47
N ILE A 1135 -17.10 -4.96 42.27
CA ILE A 1135 -15.86 -4.51 41.64
C ILE A 1135 -15.31 -3.28 42.39
N ILE A 1136 -16.19 -2.33 42.71
CA ILE A 1136 -15.85 -1.13 43.47
C ILE A 1136 -16.54 -1.07 44.84
N THR A 1137 -15.85 -0.48 45.82
CA THR A 1137 -16.31 -0.36 47.22
C THR A 1137 -16.30 1.09 47.75
N GLY A 1138 -15.78 2.04 46.96
CA GLY A 1138 -15.52 3.42 47.42
C GLY A 1138 -14.35 3.54 48.40
N PHE A 1139 -14.21 4.74 48.96
CA PHE A 1139 -13.25 5.09 50.02
C PHE A 1139 -13.93 5.15 51.40
N GLU A 1140 -13.15 5.15 52.49
CA GLU A 1140 -13.64 5.17 53.87
C GLU A 1140 -14.50 6.40 54.23
N ASP A 1141 -14.34 7.50 53.49
CA ASP A 1141 -15.14 8.72 53.63
C ASP A 1141 -16.50 8.67 52.89
N GLY A 1142 -16.84 7.53 52.26
CA GLY A 1142 -18.07 7.35 51.49
C GLY A 1142 -18.03 7.93 50.07
N SER A 1143 -16.85 8.36 49.57
CA SER A 1143 -16.69 8.86 48.21
C SER A 1143 -16.30 7.77 47.20
N PHE A 1144 -16.58 8.01 45.91
CA PHE A 1144 -16.04 7.21 44.80
C PHE A 1144 -14.80 7.88 44.14
N ARG A 1145 -14.75 9.22 44.19
CA ARG A 1145 -13.74 10.11 43.59
C ARG A 1145 -13.62 9.93 42.06
N PRO A 1146 -14.68 10.19 41.29
CA PRO A 1146 -14.71 9.87 39.86
C PRO A 1146 -13.63 10.58 39.04
N GLU A 1147 -13.41 11.87 39.28
CA GLU A 1147 -12.42 12.68 38.56
C GLU A 1147 -10.97 12.42 38.98
N GLN A 1148 -10.73 11.62 40.02
CA GLN A 1148 -9.38 11.26 40.41
C GLN A 1148 -8.80 10.29 39.36
N GLN A 1149 -7.60 10.58 38.86
CA GLN A 1149 -6.85 9.69 37.97
C GLN A 1149 -6.66 8.31 38.63
N VAL A 1150 -6.92 7.24 37.88
CA VAL A 1150 -6.81 5.86 38.39
C VAL A 1150 -5.34 5.44 38.39
N THR A 1151 -4.85 4.96 39.54
CA THR A 1151 -3.48 4.40 39.59
C THR A 1151 -3.49 2.97 39.06
N ARG A 1152 -2.35 2.51 38.54
CA ARG A 1152 -2.18 1.14 38.03
C ARG A 1152 -2.50 0.07 39.09
N ALA A 1153 -2.22 0.33 40.37
CA ALA A 1153 -2.63 -0.54 41.47
C ALA A 1153 -4.16 -0.57 41.68
N GLN A 1154 -4.86 0.57 41.53
CA GLN A 1154 -6.32 0.62 41.62
C GLN A 1154 -7.00 -0.07 40.42
N MET A 1155 -6.47 0.16 39.22
CA MET A 1155 -6.89 -0.50 37.97
C MET A 1155 -6.81 -2.03 38.12
N ALA A 1156 -5.68 -2.55 38.61
CA ALA A 1156 -5.46 -3.97 38.85
C ALA A 1156 -6.46 -4.58 39.85
N VAL A 1157 -6.73 -3.92 40.98
CA VAL A 1157 -7.69 -4.43 41.98
C VAL A 1157 -9.11 -4.48 41.44
N MET A 1158 -9.53 -3.49 40.64
CA MET A 1158 -10.84 -3.50 40.00
C MET A 1158 -10.94 -4.63 38.95
N LEU A 1159 -9.92 -4.79 38.10
CA LEU A 1159 -9.90 -5.84 37.08
C LEU A 1159 -9.87 -7.26 37.68
N PHE A 1160 -9.08 -7.47 38.73
CA PHE A 1160 -9.00 -8.76 39.44
C PHE A 1160 -10.33 -9.17 40.07
N ARG A 1161 -11.05 -8.22 40.69
CA ARG A 1161 -12.39 -8.46 41.25
C ARG A 1161 -13.41 -8.77 40.15
N ALA A 1162 -13.32 -8.06 39.02
CA ALA A 1162 -14.23 -8.25 37.90
C ALA A 1162 -14.10 -9.65 37.27
N LEU A 1163 -12.86 -10.14 37.13
CA LEU A 1163 -12.57 -11.50 36.66
C LEU A 1163 -12.80 -12.60 37.73
N LYS A 1164 -13.15 -12.24 38.97
CA LYS A 1164 -13.35 -13.17 40.11
C LYS A 1164 -12.20 -14.17 40.33
N LEU A 1165 -10.96 -13.78 39.99
CA LEU A 1165 -9.81 -14.69 40.02
C LEU A 1165 -9.56 -15.22 41.44
N PRO A 1166 -9.22 -16.52 41.61
CA PRO A 1166 -8.97 -17.09 42.93
C PRO A 1166 -7.71 -16.49 43.56
N ALA A 1167 -7.81 -16.09 44.83
CA ALA A 1167 -6.71 -15.46 45.57
C ALA A 1167 -5.51 -16.38 45.83
N ASP A 1168 -5.66 -17.69 45.66
CA ASP A 1168 -4.66 -18.71 46.02
C ASP A 1168 -3.51 -18.84 45.00
N SER A 1169 -3.50 -18.03 43.93
CA SER A 1169 -2.48 -18.04 42.87
C SER A 1169 -1.23 -17.18 43.20
N VAL A 1170 -0.65 -17.33 44.40
CA VAL A 1170 0.50 -16.51 44.86
C VAL A 1170 1.81 -17.31 44.82
N PRO A 1171 2.70 -17.08 43.83
CA PRO A 1171 4.05 -17.63 43.84
C PRO A 1171 4.95 -16.90 44.86
N PRO A 1172 6.02 -17.53 45.40
CA PRO A 1172 6.79 -16.98 46.52
C PRO A 1172 7.83 -15.90 46.15
N ALA A 1173 7.82 -15.41 44.91
CA ALA A 1173 8.90 -14.60 44.34
C ALA A 1173 8.41 -13.21 43.92
N SER A 1174 9.26 -12.20 44.14
CA SER A 1174 9.06 -10.83 43.68
C SER A 1174 8.95 -10.81 42.15
N VAL A 1175 7.92 -10.15 41.62
CA VAL A 1175 7.59 -10.10 40.18
C VAL A 1175 8.08 -8.80 39.54
N PHE A 1176 8.11 -7.70 40.31
CA PHE A 1176 8.50 -6.37 39.82
C PHE A 1176 9.61 -5.75 40.65
N ALA A 1177 10.50 -5.00 39.98
CA ALA A 1177 11.64 -4.31 40.57
C ALA A 1177 11.25 -3.31 41.67
N ASP A 1178 10.02 -2.78 41.62
CA ASP A 1178 9.42 -1.86 42.58
C ASP A 1178 8.33 -2.49 43.46
N ASP A 1179 8.34 -3.82 43.66
CA ASP A 1179 7.42 -4.53 44.56
C ASP A 1179 7.38 -3.97 46.00
N LYS A 1180 8.45 -3.30 46.44
CA LYS A 1180 8.49 -2.57 47.72
C LYS A 1180 7.53 -1.37 47.77
N ALA A 1181 7.21 -0.77 46.62
CA ALA A 1181 6.23 0.29 46.47
C ALA A 1181 4.80 -0.25 46.26
N LEU A 1182 4.64 -1.56 45.98
CA LEU A 1182 3.34 -2.20 45.75
C LEU A 1182 2.57 -2.36 47.08
N PRO A 1183 1.44 -1.65 47.27
CA PRO A 1183 0.68 -1.71 48.52
C PRO A 1183 0.15 -3.11 48.80
N ALA A 1184 0.09 -3.49 50.07
CA ALA A 1184 -0.40 -4.82 50.47
C ALA A 1184 -1.82 -5.12 49.95
N TRP A 1185 -2.70 -4.12 49.86
CA TRP A 1185 -4.07 -4.26 49.36
C TRP A 1185 -4.17 -4.48 47.83
N ALA A 1186 -3.09 -4.23 47.08
CA ALA A 1186 -3.05 -4.38 45.62
C ALA A 1186 -2.23 -5.60 45.16
N ARG A 1187 -1.40 -6.16 46.05
CA ARG A 1187 -0.32 -7.09 45.70
C ARG A 1187 -0.84 -8.35 45.01
N ASP A 1188 -1.79 -9.03 45.62
CA ASP A 1188 -2.31 -10.31 45.14
C ASP A 1188 -3.02 -10.13 43.79
N SER A 1189 -3.78 -9.04 43.63
CA SER A 1189 -4.42 -8.67 42.36
C SER A 1189 -3.43 -8.42 41.23
N VAL A 1190 -2.34 -7.69 41.51
CA VAL A 1190 -1.27 -7.42 40.53
C VAL A 1190 -0.54 -8.70 40.15
N TYR A 1191 -0.17 -9.54 41.11
CA TYR A 1191 0.54 -10.80 40.84
C TYR A 1191 -0.31 -11.84 40.10
N ALA A 1192 -1.60 -11.95 40.41
CA ALA A 1192 -2.52 -12.84 39.70
C ALA A 1192 -2.72 -12.40 38.23
N LEU A 1193 -3.04 -11.12 38.00
CA LEU A 1193 -3.20 -10.58 36.65
C LEU A 1193 -1.91 -10.61 35.82
N SER A 1194 -0.74 -10.53 36.47
CA SER A 1194 0.54 -10.59 35.76
C SER A 1194 0.92 -12.03 35.38
N GLN A 1195 0.57 -13.03 36.19
CA GLN A 1195 0.71 -14.45 35.79
C GLN A 1195 -0.19 -14.81 34.62
N GLN A 1196 -1.40 -14.26 34.56
CA GLN A 1196 -2.32 -14.43 33.43
C GLN A 1196 -1.92 -13.59 32.20
N GLY A 1197 -0.78 -12.88 32.22
CA GLY A 1197 -0.29 -12.04 31.12
C GLY A 1197 -1.08 -10.76 30.86
N VAL A 1198 -2.17 -10.52 31.61
CA VAL A 1198 -3.09 -9.38 31.49
C VAL A 1198 -2.37 -8.07 31.82
N LEU A 1199 -1.69 -8.02 32.98
CA LEU A 1199 -0.90 -6.87 33.39
C LEU A 1199 0.60 -7.11 33.25
N ARG A 1200 1.30 -6.11 32.71
CA ARG A 1200 2.76 -6.11 32.57
C ARG A 1200 3.33 -4.85 33.21
N GLY A 1201 4.60 -4.90 33.60
CA GLY A 1201 5.34 -3.74 34.10
C GLY A 1201 5.61 -2.72 33.00
N ARG A 1202 5.97 -1.51 33.41
CA ARG A 1202 6.66 -0.51 32.56
C ARG A 1202 8.18 -0.76 32.65
N GLY A 1203 8.94 -0.22 31.71
CA GLY A 1203 10.37 -0.49 31.52
C GLY A 1203 11.24 -0.50 32.78
N GLY A 1204 12.24 -1.38 32.79
CA GLY A 1204 13.05 -1.68 33.98
C GLY A 1204 12.35 -2.62 34.97
N GLN A 1205 11.41 -3.46 34.49
CA GLN A 1205 10.57 -4.37 35.28
C GLN A 1205 9.80 -3.70 36.43
N ALA A 1206 9.46 -2.41 36.34
CA ALA A 1206 8.73 -1.69 37.39
C ALA A 1206 7.22 -1.66 37.11
N PHE A 1207 6.39 -2.09 38.06
CA PHE A 1207 4.94 -2.01 37.92
C PHE A 1207 4.40 -0.58 38.00
N GLN A 1208 5.09 0.32 38.69
CA GLN A 1208 4.68 1.70 39.00
C GLN A 1208 3.27 1.77 39.64
N PRO A 1209 3.07 1.17 40.84
CA PRO A 1209 1.75 1.03 41.46
C PRO A 1209 1.05 2.36 41.79
N GLY A 1210 1.83 3.42 42.06
CA GLY A 1210 1.34 4.78 42.25
C GLY A 1210 1.23 5.61 40.96
N GLY A 1211 1.71 5.10 39.82
CA GLY A 1211 1.58 5.77 38.53
C GLY A 1211 0.15 5.69 37.99
N ASN A 1212 -0.29 6.74 37.31
CA ASN A 1212 -1.60 6.76 36.66
C ASN A 1212 -1.61 5.83 35.44
N ALA A 1213 -2.71 5.11 35.23
CA ALA A 1213 -2.92 4.30 34.03
C ALA A 1213 -3.33 5.19 32.84
N THR A 1214 -2.83 4.88 31.64
CA THR A 1214 -3.22 5.57 30.40
C THR A 1214 -4.40 4.89 29.72
N LEU A 1215 -5.03 5.56 28.74
CA LEU A 1215 -6.13 5.00 27.96
C LEU A 1215 -5.70 3.72 27.21
N ALA A 1216 -4.54 3.77 26.54
CA ALA A 1216 -3.94 2.62 25.89
C ALA A 1216 -3.71 1.44 26.87
N GLU A 1217 -3.04 1.68 28.01
CA GLU A 1217 -2.80 0.63 29.00
C GLU A 1217 -4.10 0.01 29.54
N SER A 1218 -5.12 0.84 29.73
CA SER A 1218 -6.43 0.43 30.24
C SER A 1218 -7.15 -0.49 29.25
N LEU A 1219 -7.20 -0.11 27.98
CA LEU A 1219 -7.89 -0.89 26.94
C LEU A 1219 -7.15 -2.19 26.63
N VAL A 1220 -5.81 -2.16 26.55
CA VAL A 1220 -4.97 -3.35 26.37
C VAL A 1220 -5.14 -4.34 27.53
N ALA A 1221 -5.21 -3.85 28.77
CA ALA A 1221 -5.46 -4.70 29.93
C ALA A 1221 -6.87 -5.30 29.92
N LEU A 1222 -7.89 -4.56 29.44
CA LEU A 1222 -9.25 -5.08 29.30
C LEU A 1222 -9.36 -6.14 28.20
N LEU A 1223 -8.77 -5.92 27.01
CA LEU A 1223 -8.80 -6.88 25.92
C LEU A 1223 -8.13 -8.21 26.32
N ARG A 1224 -6.93 -8.14 26.93
CA ARG A 1224 -6.25 -9.34 27.45
C ARG A 1224 -7.03 -10.05 28.57
N ALA A 1225 -7.85 -9.33 29.33
CA ALA A 1225 -8.68 -9.89 30.38
C ALA A 1225 -9.89 -10.67 29.83
N ILE A 1226 -10.56 -10.16 28.80
CA ILE A 1226 -11.74 -10.82 28.18
C ILE A 1226 -11.35 -11.99 27.26
N ASP A 1227 -10.11 -12.02 26.77
CA ASP A 1227 -9.55 -13.12 25.95
C ASP A 1227 -9.11 -14.34 26.77
N LEU A 1228 -9.16 -14.29 28.11
CA LEU A 1228 -8.81 -15.45 28.94
C LEU A 1228 -9.84 -16.58 28.73
N PRO A 1229 -9.41 -17.84 28.46
CA PRO A 1229 -10.31 -18.94 28.13
C PRO A 1229 -11.42 -19.24 29.15
N ASP A 1230 -11.18 -18.91 30.43
CA ASP A 1230 -12.11 -19.16 31.54
C ASP A 1230 -12.94 -17.90 31.93
N ALA A 1231 -12.80 -16.77 31.23
CA ALA A 1231 -13.46 -15.50 31.60
C ALA A 1231 -14.95 -15.39 31.20
N GLN A 1232 -15.49 -16.35 30.46
CA GLN A 1232 -16.89 -16.35 29.97
C GLN A 1232 -17.86 -17.16 30.85
N ALA A 1233 -17.64 -17.22 32.17
CA ALA A 1233 -18.39 -18.04 33.13
C ALA A 1233 -19.22 -17.25 34.18
#